data_AF-A0A402A081-F1
#
_entry.id   AF-A0A402A081-F1
#
_cell.length_a   1.000
_cell.length_b   1.000
_cell.length_c   1.000
_cell.angle_alpha   90.00
_cell.angle_beta   90.00
_cell.angle_gamma   90.00
#
_symmetry.space_group_name_H-M   'P 1'
#
loop_
_entity.id
_entity.type
_entity.pdbx_description
1 polymer ?
#
loop_
_entity_poly.entity_id
_entity_poly.type
_entity_poly.pdbx_seq_one_letter_code
_entity_poly.pdbx_strand_id
1 'polypeptide(L)'
;MRNETQRKPPEYVNAQALPHSELSSRQVDILLWLLQHPYQRGEDLALALGVHTTSLYRQMKMLKSQGYLESITPSLEQKKAAHLFYLTSRGIQAAAEHMQYPASVLAKRWQADEAGLRALLPRLGTLCRLQELINGLVADPPATLLGEKKGPIQWHWRRQYRHSFLSKGKRHTVETDAVLVFQRSGATRNQSTYGCAFLLIDPGYVGPHDRQVMHAHLENMLRFRESAERWSQYHAFPALLILTTTRRQQHLWQQAAQEAAEHLHLVPLHGAILALETDQHPLSFWTLSWQHLSLAGPIQITQLFTPIQKEALPPEVFAPKREIAPGTLTRQPQEKNLVRGSFDQRAQQSLQRLYVPEGREQEQISLLTTRLQSRHRSILLLLYAHPLLSQEELAIFQDIEVESTRRYLLLFKQWSCLHIHETEDGRRFSLSSRGLRMLAAMLNIPFTTVSEIGPACGELAGEDYRVQRGMPAALKILQHTTGVYRFFASLHQAARNEELLWWETEARCARRYYHQGAWHNLLPDGAFAYRADEQTIHAWLEWDEGTMSMRQLGAKMRADAHYVRSRQWQKEEGTLPMLLIVVPGKREELRMADLIEQYLHETGLIVRSTTATRLADHGPLGTIWLPLFPAASKKGSGFIHIMQGRS
;
A
#
# COMPACT_ATOMS: atom_id res chain seq x y z
N MET A 1 6.34 43.58 4.52
CA MET A 1 7.17 43.12 5.65
C MET A 1 6.33 43.17 6.92
N ARG A 2 5.74 42.04 7.33
CA ARG A 2 5.10 41.89 8.64
C ARG A 2 6.08 41.12 9.52
N ASN A 3 6.44 41.69 10.66
CA ASN A 3 7.34 41.09 11.65
C ASN A 3 6.69 39.82 12.23
N GLU A 4 7.08 38.65 11.73
CA GLU A 4 6.85 37.37 12.42
C GLU A 4 7.78 37.31 13.63
N THR A 5 7.21 37.59 14.80
CA THR A 5 7.84 37.38 16.10
C THR A 5 8.16 35.90 16.26
N GLN A 6 9.45 35.55 16.16
CA GLN A 6 9.97 34.23 16.54
C GLN A 6 9.63 33.98 18.02
N ARG A 7 8.54 33.23 18.28
CA ARG A 7 8.23 32.72 19.62
C ARG A 7 9.35 31.77 20.02
N LYS A 8 10.19 32.17 20.99
CA LYS A 8 11.06 31.24 21.72
C LYS A 8 10.22 30.05 22.19
N PRO A 9 10.67 28.80 21.99
CA PRO A 9 9.99 27.66 22.60
C PRO A 9 9.95 27.87 24.12
N PRO A 10 8.83 27.53 24.80
CA PRO A 10 8.76 27.67 26.24
C PRO A 10 9.92 26.89 26.85
N GLU A 11 10.77 27.58 27.63
CA GLU A 11 11.69 26.90 28.53
C GLU A 11 10.84 25.98 29.39
N TYR A 12 11.07 24.66 29.26
CA TYR A 12 10.49 23.67 30.16
C TYR A 12 11.02 24.00 31.56
N VAL A 13 10.26 24.81 32.29
CA VAL A 13 10.45 25.03 33.72
C VAL A 13 10.61 23.64 34.33
N ASN A 14 11.69 23.43 35.08
CA ASN A 14 11.96 22.23 35.86
C ASN A 14 10.79 22.00 36.83
N ALA A 15 9.69 21.43 36.33
CA ALA A 15 8.56 21.03 37.11
C ALA A 15 9.07 19.91 38.00
N GLN A 16 9.17 20.19 39.30
CA GLN A 16 9.46 19.19 40.31
C GLN A 16 8.58 17.97 40.02
N ALA A 17 9.21 16.81 39.81
CA ALA A 17 8.52 15.60 39.44
C ALA A 17 7.59 15.20 40.58
N LEU A 18 6.28 15.46 40.43
CA LEU A 18 5.27 14.89 41.31
C LEU A 18 5.43 13.36 41.32
N PRO A 19 5.35 12.71 42.49
CA PRO A 19 5.46 11.27 42.61
C PRO A 19 4.39 10.58 41.75
N HIS A 20 4.76 9.48 41.08
CA HIS A 20 3.91 8.75 40.13
C HIS A 20 2.59 8.20 40.74
N SER A 21 2.46 8.23 42.08
CA SER A 21 1.29 7.78 42.85
C SER A 21 0.02 8.63 42.66
N GLU A 22 0.08 9.75 41.94
CA GLU A 22 -1.06 10.66 41.75
C GLU A 22 -1.86 10.42 40.44
N LEU A 23 -1.46 9.45 39.60
CA LEU A 23 -2.20 9.17 38.37
C LEU A 23 -3.54 8.50 38.67
N SER A 24 -4.64 9.08 38.17
CA SER A 24 -5.95 8.45 38.22
C SER A 24 -5.99 7.15 37.42
N SER A 25 -6.87 6.21 37.78
CA SER A 25 -7.05 4.93 37.05
C SER A 25 -7.20 5.16 35.54
N ARG A 26 -7.99 6.17 35.13
CA ARG A 26 -8.20 6.48 33.71
C ARG A 26 -6.94 6.97 33.01
N GLN A 27 -6.09 7.74 33.70
CA GLN A 27 -4.81 8.17 33.14
C GLN A 27 -3.88 6.97 32.94
N VAL A 28 -3.86 6.04 33.90
CA VAL A 28 -3.13 4.78 33.76
C VAL A 28 -3.63 4.00 32.55
N ASP A 29 -4.95 3.86 32.35
CA ASP A 29 -5.52 3.17 31.19
C ASP A 29 -5.08 3.79 29.85
N ILE A 30 -5.05 5.13 29.77
CA ILE A 30 -4.53 5.85 28.58
C ILE A 30 -3.05 5.51 28.35
N LEU A 31 -2.24 5.51 29.39
CA LEU A 31 -0.82 5.20 29.27
C LEU A 31 -0.59 3.75 28.83
N LEU A 32 -1.29 2.79 29.43
CA LEU A 32 -1.20 1.38 29.07
C LEU A 32 -1.66 1.11 27.63
N TRP A 33 -2.69 1.81 27.17
CA TRP A 33 -3.15 1.71 25.78
C TRP A 33 -2.13 2.28 24.80
N LEU A 34 -1.63 3.49 25.03
CA LEU A 34 -0.65 4.14 24.16
C LEU A 34 0.72 3.46 24.16
N LEU A 35 1.05 2.71 25.22
CA LEU A 35 2.22 1.84 25.25
C LEU A 35 2.12 0.73 24.19
N GLN A 36 0.95 0.09 24.08
CA GLN A 36 0.70 -1.01 23.14
C GLN A 36 0.44 -0.50 21.72
N HIS A 37 -0.22 0.65 21.63
CA HIS A 37 -0.69 1.24 20.40
C HIS A 37 -0.28 2.72 20.32
N PRO A 38 0.99 3.06 20.07
CA PRO A 38 1.38 4.44 19.85
C PRO A 38 0.78 5.00 18.56
N TYR A 39 0.70 6.33 18.48
CA TYR A 39 0.11 7.12 17.39
C TYR A 39 -1.39 6.93 17.20
N GLN A 40 -2.16 6.95 18.31
CA GLN A 40 -3.63 6.91 18.27
C GLN A 40 -4.19 8.33 18.26
N ARG A 41 -5.35 8.51 17.61
CA ARG A 41 -6.14 9.75 17.71
C ARG A 41 -6.93 9.75 19.03
N GLY A 42 -7.45 10.92 19.40
CA GLY A 42 -8.31 11.04 20.59
C GLY A 42 -9.59 10.22 20.45
N GLU A 43 -10.16 10.17 19.24
CA GLU A 43 -11.37 9.42 18.92
C GLU A 43 -11.14 7.90 19.05
N ASP A 44 -10.00 7.41 18.58
CA ASP A 44 -9.63 5.99 18.68
C ASP A 44 -9.50 5.57 20.15
N LEU A 45 -8.83 6.40 20.96
CA LEU A 45 -8.67 6.20 22.40
C LEU A 45 -10.01 6.25 23.14
N ALA A 46 -10.92 7.14 22.75
CA ALA A 46 -12.23 7.28 23.36
C ALA A 46 -13.06 6.01 23.16
N LEU A 47 -13.04 5.46 21.94
CA LEU A 47 -13.69 4.20 21.61
C LEU A 47 -13.04 3.03 22.37
N ALA A 48 -11.70 2.93 22.34
CA ALA A 48 -10.95 1.87 23.00
C ALA A 48 -11.20 1.78 24.51
N LEU A 49 -11.29 2.93 25.18
CA LEU A 49 -11.46 3.01 26.62
C LEU A 49 -12.92 3.12 27.06
N GLY A 50 -13.87 3.22 26.12
CA GLY A 50 -15.29 3.43 26.43
C GLY A 50 -15.55 4.75 27.17
N VAL A 51 -14.81 5.82 26.83
CA VAL A 51 -14.89 7.13 27.49
C VAL A 51 -15.36 8.19 26.52
N HIS A 52 -16.19 9.13 26.98
CA HIS A 52 -16.59 10.28 26.18
C HIS A 52 -15.38 11.12 25.74
N THR A 53 -15.34 11.52 24.47
CA THR A 53 -14.21 12.24 23.84
C THR A 53 -13.79 13.49 24.61
N THR A 54 -14.73 14.33 25.05
CA THR A 54 -14.44 15.55 25.86
C THR A 54 -13.69 15.24 27.15
N SER A 55 -14.12 14.20 27.88
CA SER A 55 -13.48 13.78 29.14
C SER A 55 -12.07 13.27 28.87
N LEU A 56 -11.90 12.50 27.79
CA LEU A 56 -10.59 12.00 27.38
C LEU A 56 -9.64 13.15 27.01
N TYR A 57 -10.05 14.11 26.18
CA TYR A 57 -9.20 15.24 25.80
C TYR A 57 -8.76 16.06 27.01
N ARG A 58 -9.60 16.21 28.04
CA ARG A 58 -9.20 16.84 29.31
C ARG A 58 -8.06 16.07 29.98
N GLN A 59 -8.16 14.75 30.07
CA GLN A 59 -7.11 13.90 30.65
C GLN A 59 -5.83 13.92 29.83
N MET A 60 -5.93 13.82 28.50
CA MET A 60 -4.79 13.87 27.59
C MET A 60 -4.07 15.22 27.66
N LYS A 61 -4.81 16.33 27.78
CA LYS A 61 -4.22 17.68 27.97
C LYS A 61 -3.41 17.75 29.27
N MET A 62 -3.94 17.19 30.37
CA MET A 62 -3.22 17.10 31.64
C MET A 62 -1.95 16.25 31.51
N LEU A 63 -2.07 15.03 30.98
CA LEU A 63 -0.92 14.13 30.78
C LEU A 63 0.16 14.73 29.87
N LYS A 64 -0.23 15.45 28.81
CA LYS A 64 0.68 16.19 27.93
C LYS A 64 1.38 17.34 28.67
N SER A 65 0.65 18.12 29.47
CA SER A 65 1.25 19.21 30.28
C SER A 65 2.23 18.71 31.34
N GLN A 66 2.03 17.48 31.83
CA GLN A 66 2.93 16.80 32.77
C GLN A 66 4.09 16.08 32.07
N GLY A 67 4.14 16.09 30.73
CA GLY A 67 5.21 15.47 29.94
C GLY A 67 5.14 13.94 29.84
N TYR A 68 3.99 13.31 30.11
CA TYR A 68 3.80 11.87 29.89
C TYR A 68 3.50 11.54 28.41
N LEU A 69 2.88 12.48 27.70
CA LEU A 69 2.48 12.33 26.30
C LEU A 69 3.11 13.40 25.42
N GLU A 70 3.45 13.02 24.21
CA GLU A 70 3.70 13.93 23.09
C GLU A 70 2.73 13.61 21.94
N SER A 71 2.67 14.50 20.95
CA SER A 71 1.83 14.32 19.77
C SER A 71 2.53 14.83 18.54
N ILE A 72 2.33 14.15 17.42
CA ILE A 72 2.67 14.66 16.08
C ILE A 72 1.40 15.02 15.31
N THR A 73 1.54 15.91 14.33
CA THR A 73 0.43 16.29 13.43
C THR A 73 0.82 16.04 11.98
N PRO A 74 0.81 14.77 11.54
CA PRO A 74 1.19 14.42 10.18
C PRO A 74 0.20 15.01 9.17
N SER A 75 0.70 15.35 7.99
CA SER A 75 -0.14 15.73 6.84
C SER A 75 -0.73 14.48 6.19
N LEU A 76 -1.75 13.90 6.82
CA LEU A 76 -2.50 12.77 6.28
C LEU A 76 -3.52 13.25 5.22
N GLU A 77 -4.04 12.33 4.43
CA GLU A 77 -5.09 12.58 3.41
C GLU A 77 -6.44 13.02 3.99
N GLN A 78 -6.53 13.15 5.31
CA GLN A 78 -7.75 13.55 5.99
C GLN A 78 -7.98 15.06 5.89
N LYS A 79 -9.24 15.46 5.69
CA LYS A 79 -9.68 16.88 5.65
C LYS A 79 -9.34 17.65 6.94
N LYS A 80 -9.20 16.95 8.07
CA LYS A 80 -8.87 17.54 9.37
C LYS A 80 -7.50 17.04 9.83
N ALA A 81 -6.67 17.96 10.29
CA ALA A 81 -5.42 17.62 10.94
C ALA A 81 -5.69 16.78 12.20
N ALA A 82 -5.13 15.57 12.25
CA ALA A 82 -5.26 14.67 13.38
C ALA A 82 -3.99 14.72 14.24
N HIS A 83 -4.17 14.85 15.56
CA HIS A 83 -3.08 14.69 16.51
C HIS A 83 -2.91 13.20 16.84
N LEU A 84 -1.73 12.65 16.58
CA LEU A 84 -1.39 11.28 16.91
C LEU A 84 -0.50 11.26 18.14
N PHE A 85 -0.98 10.63 19.22
CA PHE A 85 -0.33 10.66 20.52
C PHE A 85 0.58 9.45 20.76
N TYR A 86 1.69 9.67 21.45
CA TYR A 86 2.61 8.61 21.89
C TYR A 86 3.17 8.93 23.28
N LEU A 87 3.72 7.91 23.94
CA LEU A 87 4.33 8.07 25.26
C LEU A 87 5.73 8.66 25.16
N THR A 88 6.05 9.58 26.07
CA THR A 88 7.44 9.99 26.32
C THR A 88 8.17 8.94 27.17
N SER A 89 9.47 9.11 27.40
CA SER A 89 10.22 8.29 28.36
C SER A 89 9.54 8.25 29.74
N ARG A 90 9.01 9.39 30.21
CA ARG A 90 8.29 9.51 31.49
C ARG A 90 6.95 8.75 31.46
N GLY A 91 6.22 8.84 30.34
CA GLY A 91 4.99 8.08 30.10
C GLY A 91 5.20 6.57 30.20
N ILE A 92 6.26 6.07 29.56
CA ILE A 92 6.63 4.65 29.58
C ILE A 92 7.03 4.22 30.99
N GLN A 93 7.83 5.00 31.70
CA GLN A 93 8.23 4.70 33.09
C GLN A 93 7.00 4.59 34.00
N ALA A 94 6.06 5.52 33.92
CA ALA A 94 4.83 5.47 34.70
C ALA A 94 3.96 4.24 34.38
N ALA A 95 3.81 3.88 33.09
CA ALA A 95 3.13 2.66 32.70
C ALA A 95 3.83 1.41 33.23
N ALA A 96 5.16 1.40 33.18
CA ALA A 96 6.00 0.29 33.61
C ALA A 96 5.98 0.08 35.13
N GLU A 97 5.99 1.17 35.91
CA GLU A 97 5.81 1.13 37.37
C GLU A 97 4.46 0.52 37.75
N HIS A 98 3.38 0.92 37.07
CA HIS A 98 2.06 0.35 37.31
C HIS A 98 1.99 -1.15 36.97
N MET A 99 2.66 -1.58 35.89
CA MET A 99 2.76 -2.99 35.50
C MET A 99 3.82 -3.78 36.29
N GLN A 100 4.56 -3.12 37.20
CA GLN A 100 5.69 -3.71 37.93
C GLN A 100 6.72 -4.39 37.01
N TYR A 101 7.03 -3.74 35.88
CA TYR A 101 7.89 -4.29 34.83
C TYR A 101 8.99 -3.29 34.46
N PRO A 102 10.18 -3.74 34.00
CA PRO A 102 11.19 -2.84 33.45
C PRO A 102 10.71 -2.03 32.24
N ALA A 103 10.92 -0.71 32.28
CA ALA A 103 10.44 0.22 31.27
C ALA A 103 11.02 -0.03 29.87
N SER A 104 12.33 -0.28 29.72
CA SER A 104 12.93 -0.63 28.42
C SER A 104 12.39 -1.92 27.83
N VAL A 105 12.15 -2.93 28.67
CA VAL A 105 11.66 -4.23 28.20
C VAL A 105 10.22 -4.07 27.69
N LEU A 106 9.37 -3.32 28.38
CA LEU A 106 8.04 -2.98 27.89
C LEU A 106 8.08 -2.14 26.62
N ALA A 107 8.91 -1.09 26.58
CA ALA A 107 9.05 -0.21 25.42
C ALA A 107 9.46 -1.01 24.17
N LYS A 108 10.50 -1.85 24.29
CA LYS A 108 10.98 -2.69 23.19
C LYS A 108 9.96 -3.74 22.78
N ARG A 109 9.28 -4.38 23.74
CA ARG A 109 8.24 -5.38 23.48
C ARG A 109 7.09 -4.84 22.63
N TRP A 110 6.67 -3.61 22.92
CA TRP A 110 5.55 -2.95 22.24
C TRP A 110 5.98 -1.99 21.12
N GLN A 111 7.29 -1.92 20.84
CA GLN A 111 7.86 -0.97 19.87
C GLN A 111 7.47 0.50 20.18
N ALA A 112 7.41 0.82 21.47
CA ALA A 112 7.18 2.17 21.99
C ALA A 112 8.48 2.88 22.39
N ASP A 113 9.64 2.25 22.17
CA ASP A 113 10.95 2.90 22.27
C ASP A 113 11.23 3.80 21.05
N GLU A 114 12.29 4.61 21.12
CA GLU A 114 12.69 5.53 20.03
C GLU A 114 12.85 4.82 18.66
N ALA A 115 13.35 3.58 18.65
CA ALA A 115 13.51 2.82 17.41
C ALA A 115 12.16 2.38 16.84
N GLY A 116 11.30 1.77 17.66
CA GLY A 116 9.95 1.34 17.26
C GLY A 116 9.07 2.51 16.82
N LEU A 117 9.06 3.61 17.59
CA LEU A 117 8.30 4.81 17.27
C LEU A 117 8.74 5.43 15.94
N ARG A 118 10.05 5.47 15.64
CA ARG A 118 10.54 5.99 14.35
C ARG A 118 10.18 5.08 13.18
N ALA A 119 10.26 3.76 13.35
CA ALA A 119 9.90 2.80 12.30
C ALA A 119 8.43 2.91 11.86
N LEU A 120 7.56 3.44 12.72
CA LEU A 120 6.13 3.66 12.43
C LEU A 120 5.85 4.99 11.72
N LEU A 121 6.73 6.00 11.81
CA LEU A 121 6.50 7.34 11.23
C LEU A 121 6.24 7.31 9.71
N PRO A 122 6.99 6.54 8.90
CA PRO A 122 6.69 6.38 7.48
C PRO A 122 5.32 5.77 7.18
N ARG A 123 4.77 5.02 8.13
CA ARG A 123 3.56 4.19 7.97
C ARG A 123 2.31 4.82 8.58
N LEU A 124 2.36 6.07 9.06
CA LEU A 124 1.23 6.69 9.78
C LEU A 124 -0.06 6.71 8.97
N GLY A 125 0.01 6.88 7.63
CA GLY A 125 -1.17 6.78 6.76
C GLY A 125 -1.84 5.39 6.83
N THR A 126 -1.05 4.33 6.63
CA THR A 126 -1.49 2.94 6.74
C THR A 126 -2.01 2.61 8.13
N LEU A 127 -1.34 3.09 9.18
CA LEU A 127 -1.75 2.88 10.57
C LEU A 127 -3.09 3.56 10.89
N CYS A 128 -3.32 4.77 10.39
CA CYS A 128 -4.61 5.44 10.58
C CYS A 128 -5.74 4.70 9.84
N ARG A 129 -5.51 4.21 8.62
CA ARG A 129 -6.50 3.38 7.91
C ARG A 129 -6.78 2.06 8.62
N LEU A 130 -5.74 1.43 9.19
CA LEU A 130 -5.88 0.23 10.02
C LEU A 130 -6.76 0.52 11.27
N GLN A 131 -6.51 1.63 11.94
CA GLN A 131 -7.31 2.07 13.10
C GLN A 131 -8.76 2.34 12.70
N GLU A 132 -9.01 2.99 11.55
CA GLU A 132 -10.36 3.22 11.03
C GLU A 132 -11.12 1.92 10.77
N LEU A 133 -10.46 0.94 10.14
CA LEU A 133 -11.01 -0.39 9.93
C LEU A 133 -11.35 -1.06 11.25
N ILE A 134 -10.41 -1.11 12.20
CA ILE A 134 -10.62 -1.76 13.50
C ILE A 134 -11.77 -1.07 14.24
N ASN A 135 -11.75 0.26 14.34
CA ASN A 135 -12.78 1.04 15.01
C ASN A 135 -14.16 0.79 14.41
N GLY A 136 -14.27 0.79 13.09
CA GLY A 136 -15.54 0.56 12.43
C GLY A 136 -16.04 -0.89 12.54
N LEU A 137 -15.16 -1.86 12.79
CA LEU A 137 -15.53 -3.24 13.12
C LEU A 137 -15.98 -3.38 14.59
N VAL A 138 -15.34 -2.68 15.53
CA VAL A 138 -15.61 -2.81 16.97
C VAL A 138 -16.68 -1.86 17.50
N ALA A 139 -16.99 -0.78 16.79
CA ALA A 139 -18.01 0.20 17.20
C ALA A 139 -19.42 -0.37 17.15
N ASP A 140 -19.71 -1.22 16.17
CA ASP A 140 -21.03 -1.84 15.99
C ASP A 140 -20.90 -3.31 15.55
N PRO A 141 -20.35 -4.20 16.40
CA PRO A 141 -20.23 -5.61 16.07
C PRO A 141 -21.64 -6.24 16.05
N PRO A 142 -22.01 -6.99 15.01
CA PRO A 142 -23.33 -7.59 14.89
C PRO A 142 -23.67 -8.43 16.13
N ALA A 143 -24.92 -8.32 16.62
CA ALA A 143 -25.35 -9.06 17.80
C ALA A 143 -25.24 -10.59 17.63
N THR A 144 -25.26 -11.08 16.39
CA THR A 144 -25.10 -12.50 16.04
C THR A 144 -23.64 -12.94 15.87
N LEU A 145 -22.67 -12.02 15.99
CA LEU A 145 -21.25 -12.31 15.85
C LEU A 145 -20.84 -13.31 16.94
N LEU A 146 -20.35 -14.49 16.55
CA LEU A 146 -20.04 -15.61 17.45
C LEU A 146 -21.27 -16.33 18.07
N GLY A 147 -22.39 -16.36 17.34
CA GLY A 147 -23.56 -17.20 17.64
C GLY A 147 -24.79 -16.44 18.16
N GLU A 148 -25.83 -17.18 18.53
CA GLU A 148 -27.17 -16.63 18.87
C GLU A 148 -27.26 -16.03 20.29
N LYS A 149 -26.30 -16.34 21.16
CA LYS A 149 -26.36 -15.92 22.57
C LYS A 149 -26.12 -14.42 22.73
N LYS A 150 -27.03 -13.74 23.43
CA LYS A 150 -26.87 -12.34 23.83
C LYS A 150 -25.83 -12.23 24.95
N GLY A 151 -24.70 -11.61 24.65
CA GLY A 151 -23.64 -11.29 25.62
C GLY A 151 -22.74 -10.18 25.08
N PRO A 152 -22.09 -9.39 25.96
CA PRO A 152 -21.20 -8.33 25.51
C PRO A 152 -20.04 -8.91 24.72
N ILE A 153 -19.71 -8.28 23.60
CA ILE A 153 -18.55 -8.62 22.79
C ILE A 153 -17.39 -7.77 23.29
N GLN A 154 -16.36 -8.43 23.81
CA GLN A 154 -15.07 -7.83 24.10
C GLN A 154 -14.18 -7.95 22.86
N TRP A 155 -13.17 -7.10 22.77
CA TRP A 155 -12.23 -7.14 21.67
C TRP A 155 -10.82 -6.82 22.12
N HIS A 156 -9.86 -7.31 21.34
CA HIS A 156 -8.44 -7.05 21.48
C HIS A 156 -7.82 -7.07 20.10
N TRP A 157 -6.71 -6.35 19.92
CA TRP A 157 -5.94 -6.49 18.69
C TRP A 157 -4.45 -6.35 18.96
N ARG A 158 -3.64 -6.97 18.11
CA ARG A 158 -2.18 -6.85 18.12
C ARG A 158 -1.73 -6.19 16.83
N ARG A 159 -1.04 -5.05 16.95
CA ARG A 159 -0.40 -4.35 15.82
C ARG A 159 0.84 -5.10 15.35
N GLN A 160 1.11 -5.06 14.04
CA GLN A 160 2.31 -5.61 13.40
C GLN A 160 2.57 -7.05 13.86
N TYR A 161 1.59 -7.91 13.63
CA TYR A 161 1.71 -9.30 14.02
C TYR A 161 2.78 -9.97 13.18
N ARG A 162 3.77 -10.53 13.87
CA ARG A 162 4.89 -11.26 13.27
C ARG A 162 5.10 -12.55 14.04
N HIS A 163 5.09 -13.67 13.34
CA HIS A 163 5.33 -14.98 13.93
C HIS A 163 6.30 -15.78 13.07
N SER A 164 7.35 -16.32 13.68
CA SER A 164 8.29 -17.24 13.03
C SER A 164 7.86 -18.67 13.28
N PHE A 165 7.79 -19.48 12.22
CA PHE A 165 7.39 -20.89 12.29
C PHE A 165 8.29 -21.73 11.38
N LEU A 166 8.26 -23.05 11.57
CA LEU A 166 8.94 -24.01 10.70
C LEU A 166 7.93 -24.65 9.73
N SER A 167 8.30 -24.73 8.45
CA SER A 167 7.55 -25.47 7.43
C SER A 167 8.53 -26.21 6.53
N LYS A 168 8.37 -27.53 6.40
CA LYS A 168 9.27 -28.40 5.63
C LYS A 168 10.76 -28.17 5.97
N GLY A 169 11.07 -28.01 7.26
CA GLY A 169 12.44 -27.79 7.76
C GLY A 169 13.03 -26.39 7.53
N LYS A 170 12.31 -25.48 6.84
CA LYS A 170 12.74 -24.10 6.62
C LYS A 170 12.02 -23.16 7.59
N ARG A 171 12.73 -22.13 8.06
CA ARG A 171 12.16 -21.07 8.87
C ARG A 171 11.45 -20.06 7.98
N HIS A 172 10.18 -19.85 8.26
CA HIS A 172 9.35 -18.84 7.60
C HIS A 172 8.90 -17.79 8.62
N THR A 173 8.42 -16.66 8.13
CA THR A 173 7.80 -15.63 8.96
C THR A 173 6.49 -15.21 8.30
N VAL A 174 5.41 -15.22 9.07
CA VAL A 174 4.15 -14.60 8.68
C VAL A 174 4.08 -13.21 9.28
N GLU A 175 3.71 -12.22 8.47
CA GLU A 175 3.60 -10.82 8.87
C GLU A 175 2.27 -10.24 8.39
N THR A 176 1.58 -9.53 9.29
CA THR A 176 0.34 -8.79 8.99
C THR A 176 0.31 -7.46 9.73
N ASP A 177 -0.50 -6.51 9.27
CA ASP A 177 -0.61 -5.21 9.92
C ASP A 177 -1.28 -5.29 11.29
N ALA A 178 -2.23 -6.22 11.45
CA ALA A 178 -2.78 -6.57 12.75
C ALA A 178 -3.43 -7.96 12.80
N VAL A 179 -3.67 -8.43 14.02
CA VAL A 179 -4.67 -9.47 14.31
C VAL A 179 -5.75 -8.85 15.19
N LEU A 180 -7.01 -8.99 14.81
CA LEU A 180 -8.18 -8.57 15.59
C LEU A 180 -8.87 -9.81 16.18
N VAL A 181 -9.20 -9.74 17.46
CA VAL A 181 -9.89 -10.80 18.20
C VAL A 181 -11.15 -10.23 18.84
N PHE A 182 -12.27 -10.88 18.57
CA PHE A 182 -13.51 -10.72 19.32
C PHE A 182 -13.64 -11.85 20.33
N GLN A 183 -14.13 -11.55 21.52
CA GLN A 183 -14.39 -12.51 22.57
C GLN A 183 -15.82 -12.33 23.07
N ARG A 184 -16.55 -13.43 23.17
CA ARG A 184 -17.85 -13.48 23.83
C ARG A 184 -17.77 -14.40 25.03
N SER A 185 -18.11 -13.87 26.20
CA SER A 185 -18.24 -14.68 27.42
C SER A 185 -19.44 -15.62 27.30
N GLY A 186 -19.23 -16.92 27.53
CA GLY A 186 -20.29 -17.91 27.58
C GLY A 186 -20.99 -17.96 28.94
N ALA A 187 -21.86 -18.96 29.10
CA ALA A 187 -22.65 -19.13 30.33
C ALA A 187 -21.79 -19.44 31.56
N THR A 188 -20.61 -20.04 31.36
CA THR A 188 -19.64 -20.29 32.41
C THR A 188 -18.39 -19.45 32.17
N ARG A 189 -17.72 -19.01 33.25
CA ARG A 189 -16.49 -18.18 33.17
C ARG A 189 -15.39 -18.81 32.31
N ASN A 190 -15.38 -20.13 32.17
CA ASN A 190 -14.35 -20.87 31.44
C ASN A 190 -14.70 -21.10 29.97
N GLN A 191 -15.95 -20.87 29.55
CA GLN A 191 -16.36 -21.02 28.16
C GLN A 191 -16.41 -19.65 27.51
N SER A 192 -15.30 -19.21 26.93
CA SER A 192 -15.30 -18.04 26.04
C SER A 192 -15.20 -18.51 24.60
N THR A 193 -15.99 -17.90 23.73
CA THR A 193 -15.91 -18.12 22.28
C THR A 193 -15.17 -16.95 21.65
N TYR A 194 -14.28 -17.24 20.71
CA TYR A 194 -13.48 -16.23 20.04
C TYR A 194 -13.82 -16.15 18.56
N GLY A 195 -13.68 -14.97 17.98
CA GLY A 195 -13.57 -14.75 16.54
C GLY A 195 -12.25 -14.05 16.26
N CYS A 196 -11.57 -14.41 15.18
CA CYS A 196 -10.25 -13.87 14.89
C CYS A 196 -10.11 -13.57 13.40
N ALA A 197 -9.46 -12.45 13.08
CA ALA A 197 -9.10 -12.08 11.73
C ALA A 197 -7.68 -11.49 11.66
N PHE A 198 -6.92 -11.90 10.64
CA PHE A 198 -5.73 -11.20 10.20
C PHE A 198 -6.13 -9.99 9.36
N LEU A 199 -5.49 -8.84 9.57
CA LEU A 199 -5.75 -7.61 8.83
C LEU A 199 -4.50 -7.21 8.04
N LEU A 200 -4.68 -6.97 6.74
CA LEU A 200 -3.68 -6.38 5.85
C LEU A 200 -4.24 -5.10 5.23
N ILE A 201 -3.45 -4.03 5.25
CA ILE A 201 -3.76 -2.78 4.59
C ILE A 201 -2.80 -2.62 3.43
N ASP A 202 -3.33 -2.55 2.22
CA ASP A 202 -2.55 -2.17 1.06
C ASP A 202 -2.08 -0.71 1.21
N PRO A 203 -0.77 -0.46 1.29
CA PRO A 203 -0.23 0.89 1.43
C PRO A 203 -0.28 1.70 0.12
N GLY A 204 -0.80 1.13 -0.97
CA GLY A 204 -0.80 1.70 -2.31
C GLY A 204 0.31 1.11 -3.17
N TYR A 205 0.39 -0.21 -3.25
CA TYR A 205 1.36 -0.93 -4.05
C TYR A 205 1.23 -0.63 -5.56
N VAL A 206 2.13 0.19 -6.11
CA VAL A 206 2.05 0.62 -7.51
C VAL A 206 3.23 0.19 -8.39
N GLY A 207 4.26 -0.40 -7.80
CA GLY A 207 5.50 -0.75 -8.49
C GLY A 207 5.45 -2.02 -9.32
N PRO A 208 6.45 -2.21 -10.20
CA PRO A 208 6.54 -3.38 -11.07
C PRO A 208 6.70 -4.73 -10.34
N HIS A 209 7.10 -4.70 -9.07
CA HIS A 209 7.36 -5.91 -8.27
C HIS A 209 6.40 -6.10 -7.09
N ASP A 210 5.43 -5.23 -6.92
CA ASP A 210 4.57 -5.30 -5.74
C ASP A 210 3.66 -6.54 -5.76
N ARG A 211 3.31 -7.05 -6.95
CA ARG A 211 2.62 -8.34 -7.06
C ARG A 211 3.42 -9.50 -6.44
N GLN A 212 4.75 -9.47 -6.54
CA GLN A 212 5.60 -10.47 -5.90
C GLN A 212 5.58 -10.33 -4.37
N VAL A 213 5.47 -9.09 -3.87
CA VAL A 213 5.29 -8.82 -2.44
C VAL A 213 3.94 -9.37 -1.96
N MET A 214 2.85 -9.03 -2.65
CA MET A 214 1.50 -9.55 -2.35
C MET A 214 1.50 -11.08 -2.32
N HIS A 215 2.05 -11.72 -3.37
CA HIS A 215 2.19 -13.16 -3.46
C HIS A 215 3.00 -13.73 -2.29
N ALA A 216 4.16 -13.14 -1.95
CA ALA A 216 4.99 -13.61 -0.84
C ALA A 216 4.29 -13.51 0.52
N HIS A 217 3.50 -12.47 0.77
CA HIS A 217 2.68 -12.35 1.98
C HIS A 217 1.64 -13.49 2.07
N LEU A 218 0.91 -13.72 0.99
CA LEU A 218 -0.13 -14.74 0.90
C LEU A 218 0.44 -16.16 0.98
N GLU A 219 1.57 -16.40 0.33
CA GLU A 219 2.29 -17.68 0.37
C GLU A 219 2.78 -18.00 1.79
N ASN A 220 3.37 -17.04 2.50
CA ASN A 220 3.80 -17.24 3.88
C ASN A 220 2.61 -17.49 4.82
N MET A 221 1.46 -16.87 4.57
CA MET A 221 0.23 -17.13 5.32
C MET A 221 -0.33 -18.54 5.06
N LEU A 222 -0.34 -18.99 3.80
CA LEU A 222 -0.69 -20.37 3.44
C LEU A 222 0.25 -21.38 4.12
N ARG A 223 1.57 -21.15 4.05
CA ARG A 223 2.56 -22.00 4.72
C ARG A 223 2.38 -22.02 6.24
N PHE A 224 1.93 -20.92 6.84
CA PHE A 224 1.63 -20.88 8.27
C PHE A 224 0.41 -21.73 8.61
N ARG A 225 -0.67 -21.64 7.83
CA ARG A 225 -1.86 -22.52 7.98
C ARG A 225 -1.49 -23.99 7.86
N GLU A 226 -0.62 -24.35 6.92
CA GLU A 226 -0.16 -25.73 6.69
C GLU A 226 0.98 -26.17 7.63
N SER A 227 1.39 -25.33 8.58
CA SER A 227 2.47 -25.69 9.51
C SER A 227 1.99 -26.68 10.57
N ALA A 228 2.93 -27.46 11.12
CA ALA A 228 2.65 -28.41 12.19
C ALA A 228 2.01 -27.73 13.43
N GLU A 229 2.35 -26.46 13.68
CA GLU A 229 1.77 -25.64 14.75
C GLU A 229 0.27 -25.39 14.59
N ARG A 230 -0.26 -25.51 13.36
CA ARG A 230 -1.65 -25.16 13.01
C ARG A 230 -2.51 -26.34 12.59
N TRP A 231 -1.93 -27.50 12.29
CA TRP A 231 -2.69 -28.67 11.81
C TRP A 231 -3.82 -29.12 12.74
N SER A 232 -3.62 -29.10 14.06
CA SER A 232 -4.69 -29.46 15.02
C SER A 232 -5.88 -28.48 15.01
N GLN A 233 -5.69 -27.29 14.43
CA GLN A 233 -6.66 -26.19 14.38
C GLN A 233 -6.87 -25.71 12.92
N TYR A 234 -6.73 -26.62 11.95
CA TYR A 234 -6.74 -26.29 10.52
C TYR A 234 -8.04 -25.59 10.09
N HIS A 235 -9.19 -26.14 10.46
CA HIS A 235 -10.51 -25.58 10.15
C HIS A 235 -10.84 -24.31 10.94
N ALA A 236 -10.06 -24.02 11.99
CA ALA A 236 -10.19 -22.85 12.85
C ALA A 236 -9.10 -21.80 12.54
N PHE A 237 -8.53 -21.82 11.33
CA PHE A 237 -7.58 -20.80 10.90
C PHE A 237 -8.30 -19.46 10.72
N PRO A 238 -7.81 -18.36 11.33
CA PRO A 238 -8.46 -17.05 11.23
C PRO A 238 -8.60 -16.56 9.79
N ALA A 239 -9.71 -15.87 9.50
CA ALA A 239 -9.93 -15.26 8.20
C ALA A 239 -8.92 -14.14 7.92
N LEU A 240 -8.62 -13.90 6.64
CA LEU A 240 -7.80 -12.78 6.19
C LEU A 240 -8.69 -11.66 5.64
N LEU A 241 -8.60 -10.45 6.21
CA LEU A 241 -9.25 -9.25 5.70
C LEU A 241 -8.20 -8.33 5.08
N ILE A 242 -8.41 -7.97 3.82
CA ILE A 242 -7.53 -7.05 3.09
C ILE A 242 -8.28 -5.77 2.75
N LEU A 243 -7.72 -4.62 3.11
CA LEU A 243 -8.23 -3.31 2.71
C LEU A 243 -7.31 -2.73 1.64
N THR A 244 -7.89 -2.37 0.49
CA THR A 244 -7.18 -1.79 -0.64
C THR A 244 -7.69 -0.38 -0.96
N THR A 245 -6.89 0.40 -1.69
CA THR A 245 -7.23 1.78 -2.07
C THR A 245 -8.08 1.88 -3.32
N THR A 246 -8.01 0.89 -4.21
CA THR A 246 -8.71 0.93 -5.50
C THR A 246 -9.21 -0.47 -5.86
N ARG A 247 -10.23 -0.54 -6.72
CA ARG A 247 -10.73 -1.81 -7.27
C ARG A 247 -9.66 -2.57 -8.05
N ARG A 248 -8.75 -1.84 -8.71
CA ARG A 248 -7.63 -2.47 -9.40
C ARG A 248 -6.69 -3.19 -8.43
N GLN A 249 -6.36 -2.58 -7.29
CA GLN A 249 -5.57 -3.25 -6.26
C GLN A 249 -6.28 -4.46 -5.67
N GLN A 250 -7.58 -4.34 -5.39
CA GLN A 250 -8.39 -5.49 -4.98
C GLN A 250 -8.24 -6.66 -5.95
N HIS A 251 -8.34 -6.41 -7.26
CA HIS A 251 -8.16 -7.44 -8.28
C HIS A 251 -6.76 -8.06 -8.25
N LEU A 252 -5.70 -7.25 -8.15
CA LEU A 252 -4.31 -7.74 -8.08
C LEU A 252 -4.06 -8.63 -6.85
N TRP A 253 -4.62 -8.29 -5.69
CA TRP A 253 -4.56 -9.12 -4.50
C TRP A 253 -5.32 -10.44 -4.64
N GLN A 254 -6.51 -10.42 -5.25
CA GLN A 254 -7.27 -11.65 -5.53
C GLN A 254 -6.49 -12.58 -6.47
N GLN A 255 -5.89 -12.02 -7.53
CA GLN A 255 -5.04 -12.77 -8.45
C GLN A 255 -3.82 -13.34 -7.72
N ALA A 256 -3.12 -12.54 -6.91
CA ALA A 256 -1.98 -13.01 -6.12
C ALA A 256 -2.38 -14.12 -5.12
N ALA A 257 -3.59 -14.07 -4.55
CA ALA A 257 -4.10 -15.09 -3.64
C ALA A 257 -4.35 -16.41 -4.35
N GLN A 258 -4.90 -16.37 -5.57
CA GLN A 258 -5.09 -17.55 -6.40
C GLN A 258 -3.74 -18.14 -6.83
N GLU A 259 -2.81 -17.30 -7.31
CA GLU A 259 -1.47 -17.74 -7.73
C GLU A 259 -0.69 -18.39 -6.58
N ALA A 260 -0.72 -17.81 -5.38
CA ALA A 260 -0.03 -18.37 -4.22
C ALA A 260 -0.60 -19.75 -3.82
N ALA A 261 -1.92 -19.91 -3.92
CA ALA A 261 -2.59 -21.18 -3.63
C ALA A 261 -2.27 -22.24 -4.71
N GLU A 262 -2.33 -21.88 -5.99
CA GLU A 262 -1.98 -22.75 -7.12
C GLU A 262 -0.50 -23.16 -7.07
N HIS A 263 0.41 -22.22 -6.78
CA HIS A 263 1.85 -22.46 -6.67
C HIS A 263 2.19 -23.51 -5.60
N LEU A 264 1.46 -23.50 -4.47
CA LEU A 264 1.66 -24.44 -3.39
C LEU A 264 0.79 -25.70 -3.50
N HIS A 265 -0.11 -25.78 -4.49
CA HIS A 265 -1.15 -26.80 -4.61
C HIS A 265 -2.03 -26.94 -3.36
N LEU A 266 -2.48 -25.80 -2.82
CA LEU A 266 -3.28 -25.72 -1.60
C LEU A 266 -4.65 -25.09 -1.85
N VAL A 267 -5.59 -25.32 -0.94
CA VAL A 267 -6.86 -24.57 -0.91
C VAL A 267 -6.56 -23.10 -0.61
N PRO A 268 -7.17 -22.13 -1.33
CA PRO A 268 -6.96 -20.71 -1.03
C PRO A 268 -7.29 -20.32 0.41
N LEU A 269 -6.77 -19.18 0.86
CA LEU A 269 -7.08 -18.64 2.18
C LEU A 269 -8.55 -18.20 2.26
N HIS A 270 -9.20 -18.50 3.37
CA HIS A 270 -10.53 -17.95 3.65
C HIS A 270 -10.39 -16.47 4.05
N GLY A 271 -11.12 -15.59 3.38
CA GLY A 271 -10.97 -14.17 3.60
C GLY A 271 -11.88 -13.30 2.75
N ALA A 272 -11.83 -12.00 3.03
CA ALA A 272 -12.50 -10.97 2.26
C ALA A 272 -11.55 -9.82 1.94
N ILE A 273 -11.88 -9.10 0.88
CA ILE A 273 -11.16 -7.94 0.42
C ILE A 273 -12.12 -6.81 0.06
N LEU A 274 -11.75 -5.59 0.43
CA LEU A 274 -12.53 -4.39 0.18
C LEU A 274 -11.64 -3.34 -0.49
N ALA A 275 -12.15 -2.70 -1.54
CA ALA A 275 -11.59 -1.45 -2.06
C ALA A 275 -12.33 -0.28 -1.40
N LEU A 276 -11.63 0.49 -0.57
CA LEU A 276 -12.19 1.67 0.10
C LEU A 276 -11.67 2.93 -0.59
N GLU A 277 -12.57 3.61 -1.29
CA GLU A 277 -12.28 4.89 -1.92
C GLU A 277 -12.09 5.98 -0.86
N THR A 278 -11.10 6.85 -1.05
CA THR A 278 -10.58 7.80 -0.04
C THR A 278 -11.60 8.77 0.54
N ASP A 279 -12.70 9.03 -0.16
CA ASP A 279 -13.72 10.00 0.27
C ASP A 279 -14.87 9.39 1.10
N GLN A 280 -14.89 8.06 1.25
CA GLN A 280 -15.96 7.38 1.97
C GLN A 280 -15.55 7.14 3.44
N HIS A 281 -16.29 7.75 4.36
CA HIS A 281 -16.27 7.38 5.78
C HIS A 281 -17.49 6.49 6.04
N PRO A 282 -17.34 5.15 5.95
CA PRO A 282 -18.48 4.25 6.08
C PRO A 282 -19.03 4.32 7.50
N LEU A 283 -20.37 4.27 7.63
CA LEU A 283 -21.02 4.19 8.94
C LEU A 283 -20.72 2.86 9.64
N SER A 284 -20.54 1.78 8.87
CA SER A 284 -20.21 0.45 9.41
C SER A 284 -19.50 -0.40 8.36
N PHE A 285 -18.33 -0.94 8.72
CA PHE A 285 -17.58 -1.87 7.86
C PHE A 285 -18.30 -3.21 7.67
N TRP A 286 -19.28 -3.55 8.51
CA TRP A 286 -20.08 -4.77 8.39
C TRP A 286 -21.04 -4.76 7.20
N THR A 287 -21.39 -3.57 6.71
CA THR A 287 -22.40 -3.38 5.64
C THR A 287 -21.80 -3.13 4.27
N LEU A 288 -20.48 -3.02 4.17
CA LEU A 288 -19.80 -2.72 2.91
C LEU A 288 -19.79 -3.93 1.98
N SER A 289 -19.66 -3.66 0.68
CA SER A 289 -19.65 -4.67 -0.38
C SER A 289 -18.30 -5.40 -0.49
N TRP A 290 -17.90 -6.06 0.61
CA TRP A 290 -16.73 -6.94 0.63
C TRP A 290 -16.84 -8.00 -0.45
N GLN A 291 -15.71 -8.34 -1.06
CA GLN A 291 -15.60 -9.43 -2.03
C GLN A 291 -14.83 -10.60 -1.39
N HIS A 292 -15.07 -11.82 -1.87
CA HIS A 292 -14.23 -12.95 -1.50
C HIS A 292 -12.77 -12.71 -1.89
N LEU A 293 -11.82 -13.15 -1.06
CA LEU A 293 -10.39 -13.00 -1.35
C LEU A 293 -9.93 -13.87 -2.53
N SER A 294 -10.45 -15.08 -2.68
CA SER A 294 -10.01 -16.07 -3.67
C SER A 294 -11.08 -16.45 -4.69
N LEU A 295 -12.31 -15.97 -4.51
CA LEU A 295 -13.44 -16.26 -5.38
C LEU A 295 -14.02 -14.95 -5.91
N ALA A 296 -14.66 -15.00 -7.07
CA ALA A 296 -15.44 -13.87 -7.55
C ALA A 296 -16.74 -13.75 -6.74
N GLY A 297 -17.11 -12.54 -6.36
CA GLY A 297 -18.42 -12.23 -5.80
C GLY A 297 -18.40 -11.66 -4.38
N PRO A 298 -19.53 -11.05 -3.97
CA PRO A 298 -19.67 -10.39 -2.68
C PRO A 298 -19.74 -11.40 -1.53
N ILE A 299 -19.27 -11.00 -0.35
CA ILE A 299 -19.35 -11.78 0.89
C ILE A 299 -19.77 -10.88 2.05
N GLN A 300 -20.56 -11.41 2.98
CA GLN A 300 -20.79 -10.75 4.26
C GLN A 300 -19.68 -11.14 5.24
N ILE A 301 -18.92 -10.18 5.75
CA ILE A 301 -17.80 -10.48 6.66
C ILE A 301 -18.23 -11.12 7.98
N THR A 302 -19.51 -11.02 8.38
CA THR A 302 -20.06 -11.76 9.51
C THR A 302 -19.92 -13.27 9.36
N GLN A 303 -19.97 -13.77 8.12
CA GLN A 303 -19.83 -15.19 7.79
C GLN A 303 -18.39 -15.69 7.95
N LEU A 304 -17.40 -14.77 7.97
CA LEU A 304 -15.98 -15.10 8.13
C LEU A 304 -15.56 -15.35 9.58
N PHE A 305 -16.30 -14.78 10.54
CA PHE A 305 -15.97 -14.92 11.96
C PHE A 305 -16.59 -16.19 12.52
N THR A 306 -15.97 -17.32 12.20
CA THR A 306 -16.34 -18.60 12.79
C THR A 306 -15.92 -18.65 14.26
N PRO A 307 -16.80 -19.14 15.17
CA PRO A 307 -16.43 -19.46 16.55
C PRO A 307 -15.20 -20.36 16.63
N ILE A 308 -14.15 -19.91 17.29
CA ILE A 308 -12.94 -20.70 17.55
C ILE A 308 -12.63 -20.77 19.06
N GLN A 309 -11.89 -21.81 19.43
CA GLN A 309 -11.35 -21.98 20.78
C GLN A 309 -10.10 -21.11 20.98
N LYS A 310 -9.73 -20.86 22.23
CA LYS A 310 -8.58 -20.01 22.56
C LYS A 310 -7.27 -20.55 22.00
N GLU A 311 -7.12 -21.87 21.97
CA GLU A 311 -5.95 -22.59 21.47
C GLU A 311 -5.77 -22.45 19.95
N ALA A 312 -6.85 -22.12 19.24
CA ALA A 312 -6.83 -21.83 17.81
C ALA A 312 -6.43 -20.39 17.49
N LEU A 313 -6.34 -19.49 18.47
CA LEU A 313 -5.86 -18.13 18.22
C LEU A 313 -4.39 -18.16 17.75
N PRO A 314 -3.96 -17.23 16.90
CA PRO A 314 -2.57 -17.15 16.52
C PRO A 314 -1.67 -16.97 17.76
N PRO A 315 -0.47 -17.57 17.78
CA PRO A 315 0.45 -17.46 18.90
C PRO A 315 0.70 -16.01 19.28
N GLU A 316 0.83 -15.73 20.57
CA GLU A 316 1.16 -14.42 21.13
C GLU A 316 0.19 -13.27 20.79
N VAL A 317 -1.00 -13.52 20.22
CA VAL A 317 -1.97 -12.43 19.97
C VAL A 317 -2.35 -11.72 21.26
N PHE A 318 -2.56 -12.50 22.33
CA PHE A 318 -2.54 -11.95 23.68
C PHE A 318 -1.10 -11.85 24.16
N ALA A 319 -0.73 -10.69 24.69
CA ALA A 319 0.54 -10.53 25.38
C ALA A 319 0.73 -11.68 26.37
N PRO A 320 1.79 -12.53 26.25
CA PRO A 320 2.03 -13.53 27.26
C PRO A 320 2.14 -12.83 28.61
N LYS A 321 1.34 -13.27 29.58
CA LYS A 321 1.59 -13.06 31.01
C LYS A 321 2.85 -13.86 31.35
N ARG A 322 4.00 -13.46 30.82
CA ARG A 322 5.26 -13.97 31.33
C ARG A 322 5.41 -13.35 32.71
N GLU A 323 5.14 -14.15 33.72
CA GLU A 323 5.61 -13.93 35.07
C GLU A 323 7.13 -13.75 34.95
N ILE A 324 7.61 -12.50 35.05
CA ILE A 324 9.02 -12.33 35.40
C ILE A 324 9.15 -13.03 36.74
N ALA A 325 10.06 -14.01 36.83
CA ALA A 325 10.33 -14.70 38.07
C ALA A 325 10.55 -13.63 39.17
N PRO A 326 9.68 -13.58 40.20
CA PRO A 326 9.78 -12.58 41.26
C PRO A 326 11.13 -12.77 41.95
N GLY A 327 12.07 -11.84 41.74
CA GLY A 327 13.41 -11.90 42.35
C GLY A 327 14.56 -11.35 41.50
N THR A 328 14.40 -11.11 40.20
CA THR A 328 15.50 -10.62 39.33
C THR A 328 15.51 -9.10 39.10
N LEU A 329 14.74 -8.32 39.86
CA LEU A 329 14.75 -6.86 39.79
C LEU A 329 15.89 -6.29 40.65
N THR A 330 17.13 -6.64 40.32
CA THR A 330 18.29 -5.84 40.76
C THR A 330 18.10 -4.42 40.22
N ARG A 331 18.28 -3.44 41.11
CA ARG A 331 18.10 -1.99 40.90
C ARG A 331 18.63 -1.59 39.52
N GLN A 332 17.73 -1.48 38.54
CA GLN A 332 18.15 -1.23 37.17
C GLN A 332 18.72 0.19 37.08
N PRO A 333 19.81 0.39 36.32
CA PRO A 333 20.32 1.72 36.06
C PRO A 333 19.20 2.58 35.49
N GLN A 334 19.08 3.83 35.95
CA GLN A 334 18.12 4.78 35.41
C GLN A 334 18.39 4.96 33.91
N GLU A 335 17.62 4.28 33.07
CA GLU A 335 17.68 4.43 31.61
C GLU A 335 17.04 5.76 31.25
N LYS A 336 17.87 6.81 31.21
CA LYS A 336 17.38 8.20 31.12
C LYS A 336 16.79 8.59 29.76
N ASN A 337 16.79 7.75 28.73
CA ASN A 337 16.35 8.18 27.38
C ASN A 337 15.74 7.03 26.53
N LEU A 338 14.59 6.50 26.93
CA LEU A 338 13.87 5.48 26.13
C LEU A 338 13.33 6.06 24.81
N VAL A 339 12.86 7.30 24.87
CA VAL A 339 12.30 8.08 23.76
C VAL A 339 12.89 9.47 23.82
N ARG A 340 13.55 9.90 22.73
CA ARG A 340 14.07 11.27 22.58
C ARG A 340 12.94 12.24 22.29
N GLY A 341 11.88 11.78 21.62
CA GLY A 341 10.67 12.54 21.35
C GLY A 341 10.91 13.73 20.42
N SER A 342 10.04 14.73 20.52
CA SER A 342 10.05 15.97 19.73
C SER A 342 10.17 15.73 18.23
N PHE A 343 9.46 14.72 17.71
CA PHE A 343 9.57 14.31 16.31
C PHE A 343 9.21 15.43 15.34
N ASP A 344 8.18 16.23 15.61
CA ASP A 344 7.81 17.37 14.75
C ASP A 344 8.92 18.44 14.68
N GLN A 345 9.52 18.79 15.82
CA GLN A 345 10.63 19.76 15.87
C GLN A 345 11.87 19.22 15.15
N ARG A 346 12.20 17.93 15.37
CA ARG A 346 13.34 17.27 14.72
C ARG A 346 13.13 17.13 13.22
N ALA A 347 11.90 16.85 12.78
CA ALA A 347 11.55 16.84 11.37
C ALA A 347 11.76 18.21 10.73
N GLN A 348 11.36 19.29 11.41
CA GLN A 348 11.63 20.66 10.94
C GLN A 348 13.13 20.97 10.84
N GLN A 349 13.93 20.51 11.80
CA GLN A 349 15.39 20.66 11.77
C GLN A 349 16.04 19.82 10.66
N SER A 350 15.53 18.61 10.41
CA SER A 350 16.02 17.73 9.34
C SER A 350 15.82 18.32 7.95
N LEU A 351 14.77 19.12 7.74
CA LEU A 351 14.55 19.83 6.47
C LEU A 351 15.64 20.86 6.15
N GLN A 352 16.32 21.39 7.17
CA GLN A 352 17.36 22.42 7.01
C GLN A 352 18.74 21.83 6.72
N ARG A 353 18.91 20.50 6.84
CA ARG A 353 20.21 19.84 6.69
C ARG A 353 20.33 19.18 5.32
N LEU A 354 21.20 19.72 4.48
CA LEU A 354 21.54 19.12 3.18
C LEU A 354 22.41 17.86 3.34
N TYR A 355 23.32 17.86 4.31
CA TYR A 355 24.21 16.73 4.60
C TYR A 355 23.72 15.91 5.78
N VAL A 356 23.82 14.58 5.63
CA VAL A 356 23.28 13.60 6.56
C VAL A 356 24.39 12.60 6.83
N PRO A 357 24.92 12.56 8.07
CA PRO A 357 25.94 11.60 8.42
C PRO A 357 25.47 10.16 8.17
N GLU A 358 26.40 9.31 7.73
CA GLU A 358 26.19 7.87 7.67
C GLU A 358 25.68 7.34 9.02
N GLY A 359 24.71 6.43 8.98
CA GLY A 359 24.04 5.91 10.18
C GLY A 359 22.85 6.75 10.70
N ARG A 360 22.65 7.99 10.22
CA ARG A 360 21.44 8.79 10.54
C ARG A 360 20.39 8.84 9.43
N GLU A 361 20.63 8.14 8.34
CA GLU A 361 19.73 8.14 7.18
C GLU A 361 18.33 7.63 7.53
N GLN A 362 18.23 6.51 8.25
CA GLN A 362 16.93 5.95 8.64
C GLN A 362 16.14 6.89 9.56
N GLU A 363 16.83 7.59 10.48
CA GLU A 363 16.22 8.61 11.33
C GLU A 363 15.67 9.76 10.48
N GLN A 364 16.49 10.27 9.55
CA GLN A 364 16.08 11.37 8.70
C GLN A 364 14.91 10.99 7.80
N ILE A 365 14.94 9.80 7.18
CA ILE A 365 13.82 9.28 6.38
C ILE A 365 12.55 9.26 7.22
N SER A 366 12.61 8.66 8.42
CA SER A 366 11.47 8.57 9.32
C SER A 366 10.90 9.96 9.67
N LEU A 367 11.78 10.93 9.95
CA LEU A 367 11.38 12.30 10.24
C LEU A 367 10.84 13.06 9.02
N LEU A 368 11.42 12.89 7.84
CA LEU A 368 10.95 13.54 6.60
C LEU A 368 9.54 13.06 6.23
N THR A 369 9.23 11.79 6.45
CA THR A 369 7.91 11.22 6.13
C THR A 369 6.75 11.85 6.92
N THR A 370 7.01 12.44 8.09
CA THR A 370 5.98 13.17 8.85
C THR A 370 5.60 14.51 8.20
N ARG A 371 6.47 15.03 7.32
CA ARG A 371 6.29 16.30 6.58
C ARG A 371 5.75 16.08 5.17
N LEU A 372 5.72 14.83 4.69
CA LEU A 372 5.14 14.50 3.40
C LEU A 372 3.62 14.68 3.43
N GLN A 373 3.13 15.70 2.74
CA GLN A 373 1.72 15.84 2.39
C GLN A 373 1.29 14.77 1.37
N SER A 374 -0.01 14.56 1.22
CA SER A 374 -0.59 13.62 0.25
C SER A 374 0.01 13.77 -1.17
N ARG A 375 0.12 15.00 -1.69
CA ARG A 375 0.72 15.26 -3.02
C ARG A 375 2.17 14.80 -3.13
N HIS A 376 2.98 14.98 -2.08
CA HIS A 376 4.35 14.46 -2.09
C HIS A 376 4.36 12.93 -2.19
N ARG A 377 3.49 12.25 -1.42
CA ARG A 377 3.39 10.80 -1.43
C ARG A 377 2.93 10.29 -2.80
N SER A 378 1.94 10.94 -3.39
CA SER A 378 1.43 10.59 -4.72
C SER A 378 2.50 10.73 -5.80
N ILE A 379 3.30 11.82 -5.81
CA ILE A 379 4.42 11.98 -6.75
C ILE A 379 5.50 10.90 -6.54
N LEU A 380 5.85 10.56 -5.30
CA LEU A 380 6.84 9.49 -5.02
C LEU A 380 6.34 8.12 -5.51
N LEU A 381 5.07 7.80 -5.25
CA LEU A 381 4.45 6.56 -5.72
C LEU A 381 4.37 6.52 -7.25
N LEU A 382 4.03 7.65 -7.88
CA LEU A 382 3.94 7.75 -9.32
C LEU A 382 5.33 7.56 -9.99
N LEU A 383 6.38 8.20 -9.46
CA LEU A 383 7.76 8.00 -9.93
C LEU A 383 8.31 6.61 -9.63
N TYR A 384 7.80 5.94 -8.59
CA TYR A 384 8.13 4.55 -8.33
C TYR A 384 7.52 3.61 -9.36
N ALA A 385 6.24 3.81 -9.66
CA ALA A 385 5.51 3.02 -10.65
C ALA A 385 6.04 3.26 -12.06
N HIS A 386 6.35 4.51 -12.38
CA HIS A 386 6.74 4.97 -13.71
C HIS A 386 7.96 5.90 -13.60
N PRO A 387 9.18 5.34 -13.51
CA PRO A 387 10.39 6.16 -13.54
C PRO A 387 10.51 6.87 -14.88
N LEU A 388 11.26 7.96 -14.97
CA LEU A 388 11.49 8.75 -16.19
C LEU A 388 10.30 9.57 -16.69
N LEU A 389 9.28 9.81 -15.85
CA LEU A 389 8.28 10.83 -16.16
C LEU A 389 8.91 12.22 -16.30
N SER A 390 8.38 13.06 -17.19
CA SER A 390 8.73 14.48 -17.28
C SER A 390 7.99 15.31 -16.23
N GLN A 391 8.36 16.59 -16.12
CA GLN A 391 7.66 17.52 -15.23
C GLN A 391 6.21 17.75 -15.68
N GLU A 392 5.98 17.81 -16.99
CA GLU A 392 4.66 18.02 -17.61
C GLU A 392 3.76 16.81 -17.43
N GLU A 393 4.28 15.60 -17.66
CA GLU A 393 3.55 14.35 -17.45
C GLU A 393 3.15 14.19 -15.97
N LEU A 394 4.07 14.48 -15.04
CA LEU A 394 3.77 14.48 -13.61
C LEU A 394 2.67 15.50 -13.25
N ALA A 395 2.68 16.69 -13.86
CA ALA A 395 1.66 17.70 -13.63
C ALA A 395 0.28 17.23 -14.10
N ILE A 396 0.22 16.61 -15.29
CA ILE A 396 -1.00 16.04 -15.86
C ILE A 396 -1.55 14.94 -14.96
N PHE A 397 -0.75 13.91 -14.61
CA PHE A 397 -1.24 12.79 -13.79
C PHE A 397 -1.61 13.16 -12.35
N GLN A 398 -1.13 14.30 -11.86
CA GLN A 398 -1.46 14.80 -10.53
C GLN A 398 -2.60 15.82 -10.55
N ASP A 399 -3.08 16.21 -11.73
CA ASP A 399 -4.05 17.30 -11.92
C ASP A 399 -3.62 18.58 -11.20
N ILE A 400 -2.35 18.98 -11.38
CA ILE A 400 -1.77 20.20 -10.82
C ILE A 400 -1.03 21.00 -11.88
N GLU A 401 -0.81 22.28 -11.61
CA GLU A 401 -0.01 23.13 -12.49
C GLU A 401 1.45 22.66 -12.56
N VAL A 402 2.05 22.81 -13.74
CA VAL A 402 3.46 22.50 -14.01
C VAL A 402 4.42 23.19 -13.03
N GLU A 403 4.15 24.46 -12.68
CA GLU A 403 4.93 25.20 -11.69
C GLU A 403 4.80 24.65 -10.26
N SER A 404 3.65 24.07 -9.91
CA SER A 404 3.48 23.38 -8.62
C SER A 404 4.29 22.09 -8.60
N THR A 405 4.24 21.29 -9.67
CA THR A 405 5.09 20.11 -9.84
C THR A 405 6.57 20.45 -9.72
N ARG A 406 7.01 21.52 -10.39
CA ARG A 406 8.40 22.02 -10.29
C ARG A 406 8.81 22.30 -8.84
N ARG A 407 7.96 22.94 -8.04
CA ARG A 407 8.23 23.20 -6.61
C ARG A 407 8.38 21.90 -5.83
N TYR A 408 7.52 20.91 -6.06
CA TYR A 408 7.65 19.59 -5.42
C TYR A 408 8.95 18.87 -5.81
N LEU A 409 9.30 18.86 -7.10
CA LEU A 409 10.54 18.26 -7.59
C LEU A 409 11.79 18.96 -7.02
N LEU A 410 11.75 20.28 -6.86
CA LEU A 410 12.82 21.04 -6.19
C LEU A 410 12.97 20.62 -4.72
N LEU A 411 11.86 20.44 -3.98
CA LEU A 411 11.90 19.96 -2.60
C LEU A 411 12.50 18.55 -2.53
N PHE A 412 12.05 17.63 -3.38
CA PHE A 412 12.63 16.28 -3.40
C PHE A 412 14.10 16.26 -3.79
N LYS A 413 14.53 17.14 -4.70
CA LYS A 413 15.95 17.34 -5.01
C LYS A 413 16.73 17.83 -3.79
N GLN A 414 16.20 18.81 -3.06
CA GLN A 414 16.80 19.31 -1.82
C GLN A 414 16.92 18.22 -0.75
N TRP A 415 15.96 17.30 -0.69
CA TRP A 415 16.01 16.13 0.21
C TRP A 415 16.86 14.97 -0.33
N SER A 416 17.48 15.14 -1.50
CA SER A 416 18.24 14.11 -2.20
C SER A 416 17.43 12.85 -2.52
N CYS A 417 16.13 12.99 -2.78
CA CYS A 417 15.21 11.89 -3.05
C CYS A 417 15.01 11.60 -4.56
N LEU A 418 15.59 12.41 -5.44
CA LEU A 418 15.46 12.28 -6.90
C LEU A 418 16.81 12.30 -7.60
N HIS A 419 16.87 11.59 -8.73
CA HIS A 419 17.83 11.79 -9.81
C HIS A 419 17.16 12.48 -11.00
N ILE A 420 17.93 13.32 -11.68
CA ILE A 420 17.51 14.02 -12.90
C ILE A 420 18.36 13.47 -14.03
N HIS A 421 17.70 13.04 -15.10
CA HIS A 421 18.32 12.56 -16.33
C HIS A 421 18.07 13.60 -17.41
N GLU A 422 19.13 14.15 -17.98
CA GLU A 422 19.04 15.01 -19.16
C GLU A 422 19.04 14.12 -20.40
N THR A 423 17.98 14.19 -21.19
CA THR A 423 17.76 13.32 -22.35
C THR A 423 17.37 14.15 -23.58
N GLU A 424 17.37 13.53 -24.76
CA GLU A 424 16.89 14.19 -25.99
C GLU A 424 15.41 14.63 -25.88
N ASP A 425 14.63 13.91 -25.07
CA ASP A 425 13.23 14.19 -24.77
C ASP A 425 13.03 15.12 -23.55
N GLY A 426 14.08 15.82 -23.14
CA GLY A 426 14.08 16.74 -22.00
C GLY A 426 14.44 16.09 -20.66
N ARG A 427 14.10 16.78 -19.57
CA ARG A 427 14.42 16.36 -18.19
C ARG A 427 13.48 15.26 -17.72
N ARG A 428 14.05 14.12 -17.34
CA ARG A 428 13.33 12.97 -16.79
C ARG A 428 13.73 12.71 -15.34
N PHE A 429 12.78 12.24 -14.54
CA PHE A 429 12.97 12.09 -13.10
C PHE A 429 12.88 10.63 -12.67
N SER A 430 13.75 10.20 -11.76
CA SER A 430 13.64 8.89 -11.08
C SER A 430 13.93 9.03 -9.60
N LEU A 431 13.55 8.03 -8.80
CA LEU A 431 13.88 8.05 -7.37
C LEU A 431 15.38 7.76 -7.15
N SER A 432 15.98 8.47 -6.20
CA SER A 432 17.33 8.15 -5.70
C SER A 432 17.31 7.00 -4.70
N SER A 433 18.49 6.50 -4.30
CA SER A 433 18.60 5.51 -3.22
C SER A 433 17.86 5.93 -1.94
N ARG A 434 18.00 7.21 -1.53
CA ARG A 434 17.25 7.75 -0.37
C ARG A 434 15.75 7.82 -0.64
N GLY A 435 15.34 8.26 -1.83
CA GLY A 435 13.93 8.28 -2.24
C GLY A 435 13.29 6.89 -2.18
N LEU A 436 14.01 5.88 -2.67
CA LEU A 436 13.61 4.48 -2.62
C LEU A 436 13.57 3.91 -1.20
N ARG A 437 14.53 4.24 -0.33
CA ARG A 437 14.50 3.84 1.09
C ARG A 437 13.31 4.46 1.82
N MET A 438 13.01 5.72 1.54
CA MET A 438 11.84 6.42 2.07
C MET A 438 10.55 5.75 1.62
N LEU A 439 10.44 5.43 0.33
CA LEU A 439 9.30 4.72 -0.22
C LEU A 439 9.15 3.31 0.38
N ALA A 440 10.24 2.53 0.45
CA ALA A 440 10.24 1.20 1.03
C ALA A 440 9.75 1.21 2.49
N ALA A 441 10.15 2.23 3.26
CA ALA A 441 9.68 2.42 4.62
C ALA A 441 8.18 2.78 4.68
N MET A 442 7.69 3.62 3.77
CA MET A 442 6.26 3.95 3.66
C MET A 442 5.40 2.73 3.29
N LEU A 443 5.86 1.93 2.33
CA LEU A 443 5.19 0.71 1.84
C LEU A 443 5.42 -0.50 2.77
N ASN A 444 6.25 -0.35 3.82
CA ASN A 444 6.65 -1.42 4.73
C ASN A 444 7.22 -2.66 4.00
N ILE A 445 8.08 -2.44 3.02
CA ILE A 445 8.74 -3.51 2.25
C ILE A 445 10.25 -3.41 2.36
N PRO A 446 10.98 -4.53 2.13
CA PRO A 446 12.43 -4.50 2.08
C PRO A 446 12.94 -3.53 0.99
N PHE A 447 14.01 -2.80 1.28
CA PHE A 447 14.64 -1.90 0.31
C PHE A 447 15.09 -2.61 -0.98
N THR A 448 15.46 -3.89 -0.89
CA THR A 448 15.80 -4.76 -2.03
C THR A 448 14.65 -5.03 -2.99
N THR A 449 13.41 -4.85 -2.54
CA THR A 449 12.23 -5.02 -3.40
C THR A 449 12.12 -3.87 -4.40
N VAL A 450 12.40 -2.64 -3.96
CA VAL A 450 12.27 -1.43 -4.79
C VAL A 450 13.56 -1.04 -5.53
N SER A 451 14.69 -1.66 -5.15
CA SER A 451 16.02 -1.33 -5.68
C SER A 451 16.76 -2.54 -6.25
N GLU A 452 17.70 -2.27 -7.14
CA GLU A 452 18.69 -3.23 -7.62
C GLU A 452 20.08 -2.59 -7.70
N ILE A 453 21.12 -3.42 -7.85
CA ILE A 453 22.49 -2.94 -7.99
C ILE A 453 22.61 -2.27 -9.36
N GLY A 454 22.99 -0.99 -9.37
CA GLY A 454 23.15 -0.23 -10.60
C GLY A 454 24.47 -0.55 -11.31
N PRO A 455 24.59 -0.24 -12.61
CA PRO A 455 25.90 -0.24 -13.26
C PRO A 455 26.81 0.76 -12.53
N ALA A 456 28.06 0.36 -12.26
CA ALA A 456 29.04 1.23 -11.65
C ALA A 456 29.34 2.40 -12.61
N CYS A 457 28.75 3.57 -12.35
CA CYS A 457 28.98 4.77 -13.14
C CYS A 457 29.80 5.79 -12.34
N GLY A 458 31.08 5.93 -12.69
CA GLY A 458 31.96 7.01 -12.23
C GLY A 458 32.57 6.83 -10.83
N GLU A 459 33.06 7.94 -10.26
CA GLU A 459 33.73 8.03 -8.94
C GLU A 459 32.82 7.66 -7.75
N LEU A 460 31.52 7.48 -7.99
CA LEU A 460 30.52 7.02 -7.01
C LEU A 460 30.37 5.50 -6.99
N ALA A 461 31.28 4.74 -7.62
CA ALA A 461 31.33 3.28 -7.63
C ALA A 461 31.74 2.67 -6.26
N GLY A 462 31.17 3.17 -5.16
CA GLY A 462 31.18 2.47 -3.89
C GLY A 462 30.35 1.19 -3.97
N GLU A 463 30.66 0.22 -3.10
CA GLU A 463 30.14 -1.16 -3.14
C GLU A 463 28.61 -1.32 -3.02
N ASP A 464 27.84 -0.23 -2.86
CA ASP A 464 26.40 -0.26 -2.60
C ASP A 464 25.57 0.74 -3.45
N TYR A 465 26.04 1.13 -4.64
CA TYR A 465 25.23 1.97 -5.52
C TYR A 465 23.99 1.22 -6.01
N ARG A 466 22.83 1.63 -5.50
CA ARG A 466 21.53 1.03 -5.81
C ARG A 466 20.63 2.01 -6.56
N VAL A 467 20.06 1.52 -7.65
CA VAL A 467 19.11 2.24 -8.51
C VAL A 467 17.71 1.67 -8.34
N GLN A 468 16.72 2.41 -8.83
CA GLN A 468 15.35 1.92 -8.92
C GLN A 468 15.32 0.68 -9.83
N ARG A 469 14.60 -0.35 -9.39
CA ARG A 469 14.53 -1.61 -10.14
C ARG A 469 13.88 -1.39 -11.51
N GLY A 470 14.46 -1.97 -12.57
CA GLY A 470 14.01 -1.80 -13.95
C GLY A 470 14.55 -0.54 -14.64
N MET A 471 15.13 0.40 -13.89
CA MET A 471 15.65 1.66 -14.41
C MET A 471 16.71 1.48 -15.52
N PRO A 472 17.70 0.58 -15.41
CA PRO A 472 18.70 0.39 -16.47
C PRO A 472 18.07 -0.08 -17.79
N ALA A 473 17.02 -0.91 -17.72
CA ALA A 473 16.30 -1.36 -18.90
C ALA A 473 15.50 -0.19 -19.52
N ALA A 474 14.75 0.56 -18.71
CA ALA A 474 13.97 1.71 -19.18
C ALA A 474 14.85 2.78 -19.85
N LEU A 475 16.03 3.08 -19.30
CA LEU A 475 16.99 4.00 -19.93
C LEU A 475 17.49 3.51 -21.30
N LYS A 476 17.64 2.19 -21.48
CA LYS A 476 18.09 1.60 -22.75
C LYS A 476 17.04 1.73 -23.86
N ILE A 477 15.75 1.78 -23.49
CA ILE A 477 14.61 1.91 -24.41
C ILE A 477 13.84 3.22 -24.14
N LEU A 478 14.57 4.30 -23.87
CA LEU A 478 14.00 5.56 -23.38
C LEU A 478 12.90 6.12 -24.30
N GLN A 479 13.13 6.14 -25.62
CA GLN A 479 12.15 6.66 -26.57
C GLN A 479 10.83 5.86 -26.48
N HIS A 480 10.92 4.54 -26.34
CA HIS A 480 9.76 3.65 -26.23
C HIS A 480 8.99 3.93 -24.95
N THR A 481 9.71 3.94 -23.81
CA THR A 481 9.13 4.20 -22.49
C THR A 481 8.46 5.58 -22.43
N THR A 482 9.10 6.62 -22.98
CA THR A 482 8.51 7.98 -23.01
C THR A 482 7.33 8.08 -23.98
N GLY A 483 7.33 7.33 -25.09
CA GLY A 483 6.17 7.21 -25.99
C GLY A 483 4.93 6.68 -25.28
N VAL A 484 5.09 5.59 -24.50
CA VAL A 484 4.03 5.03 -23.66
C VAL A 484 3.53 6.03 -22.62
N TYR A 485 4.41 6.77 -21.95
CA TYR A 485 4.00 7.79 -20.97
C TYR A 485 3.27 8.96 -21.61
N ARG A 486 3.75 9.45 -22.76
CA ARG A 486 3.06 10.51 -23.52
C ARG A 486 1.67 10.09 -23.95
N PHE A 487 1.49 8.83 -24.36
CA PHE A 487 0.16 8.29 -24.66
C PHE A 487 -0.77 8.40 -23.45
N PHE A 488 -0.37 7.90 -22.28
CA PHE A 488 -1.19 7.94 -21.08
C PHE A 488 -1.44 9.35 -20.55
N ALA A 489 -0.44 10.23 -20.60
CA ALA A 489 -0.60 11.63 -20.22
C ALA A 489 -1.59 12.35 -21.15
N SER A 490 -1.48 12.11 -22.47
CA SER A 490 -2.42 12.67 -23.45
C SER A 490 -3.84 12.13 -23.24
N LEU A 491 -3.98 10.86 -22.86
CA LEU A 491 -5.27 10.23 -22.60
C LEU A 491 -5.93 10.81 -21.34
N HIS A 492 -5.14 10.95 -20.26
CA HIS A 492 -5.59 11.59 -19.02
C HIS A 492 -6.04 13.03 -19.26
N GLN A 493 -5.25 13.81 -20.01
CA GLN A 493 -5.58 15.20 -20.33
C GLN A 493 -6.84 15.34 -21.21
N ALA A 494 -7.07 14.37 -22.12
CA ALA A 494 -8.23 14.39 -23.01
C ALA A 494 -9.53 13.98 -22.30
N ALA A 495 -9.45 13.24 -21.19
CA ALA A 495 -10.57 12.70 -20.41
C ALA A 495 -11.30 13.78 -19.58
N ARG A 496 -11.96 14.76 -20.23
CA ARG A 496 -12.62 15.88 -19.53
C ARG A 496 -13.84 15.46 -18.71
N ASN A 497 -14.78 14.76 -19.35
CA ASN A 497 -16.01 14.24 -18.74
C ASN A 497 -15.96 12.71 -18.54
N GLU A 498 -14.84 12.12 -18.94
CA GLU A 498 -14.55 10.70 -18.94
C GLU A 498 -13.43 10.47 -17.90
N GLU A 499 -13.07 9.22 -17.61
CA GLU A 499 -12.06 8.97 -16.57
C GLU A 499 -11.11 7.84 -16.97
N LEU A 500 -9.81 8.10 -16.87
CA LEU A 500 -8.79 7.05 -16.87
C LEU A 500 -8.77 6.39 -15.48
N LEU A 501 -9.49 5.28 -15.33
CA LEU A 501 -9.69 4.62 -14.03
C LEU A 501 -8.39 4.06 -13.45
N TRP A 502 -7.55 3.47 -14.30
CA TRP A 502 -6.22 2.99 -13.95
C TRP A 502 -5.39 2.77 -15.21
N TRP A 503 -4.07 2.82 -15.06
CA TRP A 503 -3.11 2.44 -16.09
C TRP A 503 -1.88 1.80 -15.47
N GLU A 504 -1.22 0.93 -16.22
CA GLU A 504 -0.08 0.12 -15.82
C GLU A 504 0.89 -0.01 -17.01
N THR A 505 2.19 -0.15 -16.74
CA THR A 505 3.23 -0.31 -17.75
C THR A 505 4.18 -1.47 -17.41
N GLU A 506 4.93 -1.93 -18.41
CA GLU A 506 6.03 -2.90 -18.26
C GLU A 506 5.64 -4.17 -17.46
N ALA A 507 6.42 -4.51 -16.43
CA ALA A 507 6.22 -5.71 -15.62
C ALA A 507 4.89 -5.72 -14.87
N ARG A 508 4.22 -4.57 -14.71
CA ARG A 508 2.95 -4.49 -14.00
C ARG A 508 1.77 -4.88 -14.87
N CYS A 509 1.80 -4.56 -16.16
CA CYS A 509 0.80 -5.05 -17.11
C CYS A 509 1.10 -6.47 -17.63
N ALA A 510 2.24 -7.05 -17.27
CA ALA A 510 2.54 -8.45 -17.52
C ALA A 510 1.45 -9.38 -16.96
N ARG A 511 1.08 -10.40 -17.73
CA ARG A 511 0.18 -11.47 -17.33
C ARG A 511 0.90 -12.80 -17.46
N ARG A 512 0.97 -13.55 -16.36
CA ARG A 512 1.48 -14.92 -16.35
C ARG A 512 0.32 -15.86 -16.08
N TYR A 513 0.17 -16.89 -16.92
CA TYR A 513 -0.96 -17.81 -16.85
C TYR A 513 -0.56 -19.23 -17.24
N TYR A 514 -1.26 -20.21 -16.69
CA TYR A 514 -1.03 -21.63 -16.96
C TYR A 514 -2.09 -22.16 -17.92
N HIS A 515 -1.67 -22.66 -19.08
CA HIS A 515 -2.57 -23.17 -20.11
C HIS A 515 -1.93 -24.36 -20.82
N GLN A 516 -2.70 -25.45 -20.99
CA GLN A 516 -2.28 -26.69 -21.67
C GLN A 516 -0.96 -27.26 -21.14
N GLY A 517 -0.78 -27.29 -19.82
CA GLY A 517 0.40 -27.91 -19.21
C GLY A 517 1.63 -27.00 -19.12
N ALA A 518 1.59 -25.78 -19.63
CA ALA A 518 2.72 -24.86 -19.67
C ALA A 518 2.38 -23.46 -19.13
N TRP A 519 3.39 -22.77 -18.61
CA TRP A 519 3.31 -21.35 -18.25
C TRP A 519 3.56 -20.49 -19.48
N HIS A 520 2.68 -19.50 -19.67
CA HIS A 520 2.76 -18.52 -20.76
C HIS A 520 2.78 -17.11 -20.18
N ASN A 521 3.33 -16.18 -20.94
CA ASN A 521 3.39 -14.77 -20.58
C ASN A 521 2.81 -13.91 -21.70
N LEU A 522 2.02 -12.93 -21.32
CA LEU A 522 1.57 -11.82 -22.15
C LEU A 522 2.19 -10.54 -21.56
N LEU A 523 2.85 -9.74 -22.39
CA LEU A 523 3.66 -8.59 -21.98
C LEU A 523 3.31 -7.38 -22.84
N PRO A 524 2.14 -6.75 -22.64
CA PRO A 524 1.81 -5.53 -23.33
C PRO A 524 2.71 -4.39 -22.83
N ASP A 525 2.93 -3.37 -23.64
CA ASP A 525 3.75 -2.22 -23.23
C ASP A 525 3.00 -1.35 -22.19
N GLY A 526 1.67 -1.31 -22.30
CA GLY A 526 0.79 -0.74 -21.29
C GLY A 526 -0.57 -1.44 -21.22
N ALA A 527 -1.28 -1.26 -20.12
CA ALA A 527 -2.68 -1.66 -19.96
C ALA A 527 -3.44 -0.61 -19.19
N PHE A 528 -4.73 -0.43 -19.49
CA PHE A 528 -5.56 0.54 -18.80
C PHE A 528 -7.04 0.18 -18.82
N ALA A 529 -7.79 0.81 -17.93
CA ALA A 529 -9.23 0.91 -18.06
C ALA A 529 -9.66 2.38 -18.14
N TYR A 530 -10.60 2.63 -19.04
CA TYR A 530 -11.13 3.94 -19.36
C TYR A 530 -12.64 3.93 -19.24
N ARG A 531 -13.22 4.91 -18.54
CA ARG A 531 -14.67 5.06 -18.42
C ARG A 531 -15.16 6.18 -19.33
N ALA A 532 -15.98 5.81 -20.30
CA ALA A 532 -16.70 6.71 -21.18
C ALA A 532 -18.21 6.52 -20.96
N ASP A 533 -18.90 7.56 -20.54
CA ASP A 533 -20.29 7.48 -20.05
C ASP A 533 -20.44 6.37 -18.98
N GLU A 534 -21.34 5.41 -19.20
CA GLU A 534 -21.58 4.26 -18.31
C GLU A 534 -20.72 3.03 -18.66
N GLN A 535 -19.94 3.10 -19.75
CA GLN A 535 -19.14 1.98 -20.23
C GLN A 535 -17.70 2.07 -19.74
N THR A 536 -17.15 0.91 -19.38
CA THR A 536 -15.73 0.78 -19.06
C THR A 536 -15.05 -0.03 -20.15
N ILE A 537 -14.06 0.58 -20.80
CA ILE A 537 -13.24 -0.02 -21.84
C ILE A 537 -11.94 -0.48 -21.19
N HIS A 538 -11.59 -1.74 -21.40
CA HIS A 538 -10.31 -2.31 -21.02
C HIS A 538 -9.45 -2.41 -22.27
N ALA A 539 -8.19 -1.98 -22.20
CA ALA A 539 -7.31 -2.02 -23.35
C ALA A 539 -5.86 -2.32 -22.99
N TRP A 540 -5.18 -3.00 -23.90
CA TRP A 540 -3.73 -3.13 -23.96
C TRP A 540 -3.17 -2.16 -24.99
N LEU A 541 -1.98 -1.65 -24.72
CA LEU A 541 -1.22 -0.77 -25.58
C LEU A 541 0.05 -1.48 -26.02
N GLU A 542 0.28 -1.50 -27.33
CA GLU A 542 1.53 -1.83 -27.97
C GLU A 542 2.08 -0.57 -28.64
N TRP A 543 3.31 -0.20 -28.31
CA TRP A 543 4.01 0.94 -28.88
C TRP A 543 5.19 0.43 -29.69
N ASP A 544 5.19 0.64 -31.00
CA ASP A 544 6.31 0.26 -31.88
C ASP A 544 7.05 1.52 -32.34
N GLU A 545 8.36 1.53 -32.15
CA GLU A 545 9.25 2.59 -32.66
C GLU A 545 9.72 2.31 -34.10
N GLY A 546 9.24 1.22 -34.70
CA GLY A 546 9.66 0.74 -36.02
C GLY A 546 11.00 -0.02 -35.98
N THR A 547 11.57 -0.21 -34.79
CA THR A 547 12.86 -0.89 -34.58
C THR A 547 12.72 -2.41 -34.44
N MET A 548 11.51 -2.91 -34.17
CA MET A 548 11.25 -4.35 -34.02
C MET A 548 11.27 -5.07 -35.38
N SER A 549 11.92 -6.24 -35.42
CA SER A 549 11.88 -7.12 -36.59
C SER A 549 10.51 -7.78 -36.75
N MET A 550 10.15 -8.14 -37.99
CA MET A 550 8.90 -8.88 -38.29
C MET A 550 8.74 -10.17 -37.46
N ARG A 551 9.86 -10.85 -37.18
CA ARG A 551 9.85 -12.06 -36.35
C ARG A 551 9.44 -11.76 -34.91
N GLN A 552 9.93 -10.65 -34.33
CA GLN A 552 9.59 -10.23 -32.97
C GLN A 552 8.15 -9.74 -32.89
N LEU A 553 7.71 -8.93 -33.85
CA LEU A 553 6.31 -8.49 -33.94
C LEU A 553 5.36 -9.69 -34.06
N GLY A 554 5.63 -10.62 -34.97
CA GLY A 554 4.84 -11.84 -35.09
C GLY A 554 4.88 -12.73 -33.84
N ALA A 555 5.94 -12.67 -33.03
CA ALA A 555 5.99 -13.37 -31.75
C ALA A 555 5.08 -12.71 -30.70
N LYS A 556 5.04 -11.36 -30.63
CA LYS A 556 4.08 -10.62 -29.78
C LYS A 556 2.63 -10.98 -30.16
N MET A 557 2.27 -10.86 -31.44
CA MET A 557 0.90 -11.15 -31.90
C MET A 557 0.46 -12.60 -31.65
N ARG A 558 1.39 -13.57 -31.72
CA ARG A 558 1.10 -14.96 -31.34
C ARG A 558 0.85 -15.13 -29.84
N ALA A 559 1.56 -14.37 -29.00
CA ALA A 559 1.33 -14.39 -27.56
C ALA A 559 -0.06 -13.83 -27.20
N ASP A 560 -0.46 -12.74 -27.86
CA ASP A 560 -1.82 -12.18 -27.76
C ASP A 560 -2.87 -13.21 -28.18
N ALA A 561 -2.69 -13.79 -29.37
CA ALA A 561 -3.60 -14.82 -29.90
C ALA A 561 -3.76 -16.00 -28.93
N HIS A 562 -2.64 -16.46 -28.36
CA HIS A 562 -2.64 -17.56 -27.41
C HIS A 562 -3.37 -17.21 -26.12
N TYR A 563 -3.15 -16.01 -25.56
CA TYR A 563 -3.86 -15.54 -24.37
C TYR A 563 -5.37 -15.46 -24.60
N VAL A 564 -5.81 -14.89 -25.74
CA VAL A 564 -7.24 -14.81 -26.06
C VAL A 564 -7.86 -16.20 -26.20
N ARG A 565 -7.19 -17.12 -26.92
CA ARG A 565 -7.65 -18.51 -27.09
C ARG A 565 -7.72 -19.29 -25.78
N SER A 566 -6.81 -19.01 -24.84
CA SER A 566 -6.81 -19.63 -23.51
C SER A 566 -8.01 -19.27 -22.63
N ARG A 567 -8.73 -18.19 -23.00
CA ARG A 567 -9.83 -17.59 -22.20
C ARG A 567 -9.44 -17.15 -20.78
N GLN A 568 -8.15 -16.97 -20.51
CA GLN A 568 -7.67 -16.54 -19.20
C GLN A 568 -8.30 -15.20 -18.75
N TRP A 569 -8.55 -14.29 -19.70
CA TRP A 569 -9.24 -13.01 -19.47
C TRP A 569 -10.62 -13.14 -18.80
N GLN A 570 -11.34 -14.25 -19.01
CA GLN A 570 -12.65 -14.46 -18.38
C GLN A 570 -12.54 -14.64 -16.87
N LYS A 571 -11.42 -15.22 -16.39
CA LYS A 571 -11.14 -15.39 -14.97
C LYS A 571 -10.61 -14.11 -14.34
N GLU A 572 -9.91 -13.29 -15.11
CA GLU A 572 -9.28 -12.06 -14.63
C GLU A 572 -10.30 -10.91 -14.58
N GLU A 573 -10.68 -10.38 -15.74
CA GLU A 573 -11.43 -9.13 -15.82
C GLU A 573 -12.88 -9.33 -16.30
N GLY A 574 -13.22 -10.55 -16.75
CA GLY A 574 -14.56 -10.90 -17.26
C GLY A 574 -14.88 -10.32 -18.64
N THR A 575 -14.12 -9.32 -19.08
CA THR A 575 -14.19 -8.68 -20.40
C THR A 575 -12.86 -8.82 -21.13
N LEU A 576 -12.91 -9.15 -22.42
CA LEU A 576 -11.71 -9.23 -23.26
C LEU A 576 -11.21 -7.80 -23.57
N PRO A 577 -9.97 -7.43 -23.21
CA PRO A 577 -9.43 -6.11 -23.53
C PRO A 577 -9.26 -5.88 -25.03
N MET A 578 -9.39 -4.63 -25.48
CA MET A 578 -9.02 -4.19 -26.82
C MET A 578 -7.50 -4.09 -26.97
N LEU A 579 -6.96 -4.37 -28.15
CA LEU A 579 -5.55 -4.11 -28.47
C LEU A 579 -5.41 -2.80 -29.25
N LEU A 580 -4.70 -1.83 -28.67
CA LEU A 580 -4.32 -0.57 -29.31
C LEU A 580 -2.87 -0.63 -29.73
N ILE A 581 -2.59 -0.30 -30.98
CA ILE A 581 -1.23 -0.30 -31.54
C ILE A 581 -0.89 1.10 -32.02
N VAL A 582 0.21 1.66 -31.52
CA VAL A 582 0.77 2.91 -32.03
C VAL A 582 2.08 2.60 -32.74
N VAL A 583 2.18 3.00 -34.00
CA VAL A 583 3.39 2.82 -34.83
C VAL A 583 3.93 4.18 -35.27
N PRO A 584 5.18 4.30 -35.78
CA PRO A 584 5.73 5.61 -36.13
C PRO A 584 5.05 6.24 -37.35
N GLY A 585 4.70 5.42 -38.35
CA GLY A 585 4.20 5.89 -39.63
C GLY A 585 3.29 4.91 -40.37
N LYS A 586 2.79 5.36 -41.53
CA LYS A 586 1.81 4.62 -42.33
C LYS A 586 2.36 3.28 -42.87
N ARG A 587 3.65 3.22 -43.17
CA ARG A 587 4.27 1.99 -43.70
C ARG A 587 4.26 0.89 -42.65
N GLU A 588 4.61 1.23 -41.41
CA GLU A 588 4.62 0.34 -40.26
C GLU A 588 3.19 -0.07 -39.88
N GLU A 589 2.21 0.83 -40.06
CA GLU A 589 0.79 0.55 -39.83
C GLU A 589 0.27 -0.53 -40.79
N LEU A 590 0.62 -0.44 -42.08
CA LEU A 590 0.28 -1.47 -43.08
C LEU A 590 0.96 -2.82 -42.78
N ARG A 591 2.25 -2.77 -42.42
CA ARG A 591 3.01 -3.95 -42.02
C ARG A 591 2.40 -4.65 -40.81
N MET A 592 1.88 -3.87 -39.85
CA MET A 592 1.17 -4.41 -38.69
C MET A 592 -0.16 -5.04 -39.10
N ALA A 593 -0.92 -4.39 -39.99
CA ALA A 593 -2.19 -4.93 -40.49
C ALA A 593 -2.03 -6.36 -41.05
N ASP A 594 -0.97 -6.61 -41.84
CA ASP A 594 -0.68 -7.94 -42.38
C ASP A 594 -0.44 -8.99 -41.28
N LEU A 595 0.25 -8.61 -40.19
CA LEU A 595 0.50 -9.51 -39.04
C LEU A 595 -0.76 -9.77 -38.21
N ILE A 596 -1.60 -8.75 -38.02
CA ILE A 596 -2.87 -8.88 -37.31
C ILE A 596 -3.80 -9.82 -38.07
N GLU A 597 -3.92 -9.65 -39.39
CA GLU A 597 -4.70 -10.55 -40.23
C GLU A 597 -4.14 -11.98 -40.14
N GLN A 598 -2.82 -12.15 -40.19
CA GLN A 598 -2.21 -13.47 -40.10
C GLN A 598 -2.48 -14.19 -38.76
N TYR A 599 -2.41 -13.49 -37.62
CA TYR A 599 -2.38 -14.14 -36.30
C TYR A 599 -3.64 -13.96 -35.45
N LEU A 600 -4.41 -12.89 -35.65
CA LEU A 600 -5.49 -12.50 -34.74
C LEU A 600 -6.90 -12.58 -35.35
N HIS A 601 -7.04 -12.79 -36.65
CA HIS A 601 -8.34 -12.77 -37.34
C HIS A 601 -9.37 -13.79 -36.80
N GLU A 602 -8.95 -14.88 -36.17
CA GLU A 602 -9.87 -15.89 -35.60
C GLU A 602 -10.11 -15.73 -34.10
N THR A 603 -9.46 -14.74 -33.45
CA THR A 603 -9.44 -14.66 -31.99
C THR A 603 -10.63 -13.90 -31.41
N GLY A 604 -11.30 -13.07 -32.22
CA GLY A 604 -12.33 -12.13 -31.74
C GLY A 604 -11.77 -10.91 -31.01
N LEU A 605 -10.44 -10.75 -30.93
CA LEU A 605 -9.79 -9.61 -30.28
C LEU A 605 -10.00 -8.33 -31.10
N ILE A 606 -10.57 -7.30 -30.50
CA ILE A 606 -10.72 -6.01 -31.19
C ILE A 606 -9.35 -5.35 -31.28
N VAL A 607 -8.88 -5.07 -32.50
CA VAL A 607 -7.57 -4.43 -32.74
C VAL A 607 -7.75 -3.09 -33.43
N ARG A 608 -7.10 -2.06 -32.90
CA ARG A 608 -7.03 -0.71 -33.48
C ARG A 608 -5.59 -0.28 -33.63
N SER A 609 -5.27 0.40 -34.73
CA SER A 609 -3.95 0.99 -34.94
C SER A 609 -4.04 2.48 -35.20
N THR A 610 -2.99 3.22 -34.84
CA THR A 610 -2.79 4.60 -35.29
C THR A 610 -1.30 4.86 -35.47
N THR A 611 -0.95 6.03 -35.99
CA THR A 611 0.44 6.49 -36.05
C THR A 611 0.74 7.50 -34.96
N ALA A 612 1.99 7.57 -34.52
CA ALA A 612 2.47 8.55 -33.54
C ALA A 612 2.18 10.00 -33.98
N THR A 613 2.30 10.29 -35.28
CA THR A 613 1.94 11.62 -35.85
C THR A 613 0.46 11.93 -35.67
N ARG A 614 -0.45 11.00 -36.06
CA ARG A 614 -1.90 11.22 -35.90
C ARG A 614 -2.27 11.37 -34.43
N LEU A 615 -1.63 10.60 -33.55
CA LEU A 615 -1.82 10.69 -32.11
C LEU A 615 -1.40 12.06 -31.56
N ALA A 616 -0.27 12.61 -32.01
CA ALA A 616 0.20 13.93 -31.61
C ALA A 616 -0.75 15.05 -32.11
N ASP A 617 -1.23 14.94 -33.35
CA ASP A 617 -2.05 15.98 -33.97
C ASP A 617 -3.49 16.02 -33.45
N HIS A 618 -4.07 14.85 -33.10
CA HIS A 618 -5.49 14.73 -32.78
C HIS A 618 -5.78 14.19 -31.38
N GLY A 619 -4.77 13.71 -30.66
CA GLY A 619 -4.92 13.08 -29.34
C GLY A 619 -5.50 11.66 -29.38
N PRO A 620 -5.42 10.92 -28.26
CA PRO A 620 -5.84 9.51 -28.19
C PRO A 620 -7.34 9.29 -28.28
N LEU A 621 -8.16 10.33 -28.06
CA LEU A 621 -9.61 10.26 -28.22
C LEU A 621 -10.09 10.73 -29.60
N GLY A 622 -9.16 11.10 -30.50
CA GLY A 622 -9.47 11.48 -31.87
C GLY A 622 -9.92 10.30 -32.74
N THR A 623 -10.52 10.59 -33.89
CA THR A 623 -10.91 9.59 -34.90
C THR A 623 -9.71 9.13 -35.73
N ILE A 624 -8.65 8.70 -35.07
CA ILE A 624 -7.34 8.35 -35.66
C ILE A 624 -7.07 6.85 -35.72
N TRP A 625 -7.87 6.08 -35.00
CA TRP A 625 -7.71 4.65 -34.80
C TRP A 625 -8.35 3.87 -35.94
N LEU A 626 -7.51 3.33 -36.82
CA LEU A 626 -7.92 2.46 -37.90
C LEU A 626 -8.39 1.09 -37.35
N PRO A 627 -9.59 0.61 -37.71
CA PRO A 627 -10.04 -0.72 -37.35
C PRO A 627 -9.29 -1.78 -38.17
N LEU A 628 -8.32 -2.44 -37.54
CA LEU A 628 -7.62 -3.59 -38.14
C LEU A 628 -8.45 -4.87 -37.98
N PHE A 629 -9.11 -5.06 -36.83
CA PHE A 629 -9.99 -6.21 -36.63
C PHE A 629 -11.14 -5.94 -35.63
N PRO A 630 -12.39 -6.36 -35.91
CA PRO A 630 -12.87 -6.77 -37.23
C PRO A 630 -12.73 -5.61 -38.24
N ALA A 631 -12.42 -5.91 -39.49
CA ALA A 631 -12.36 -4.90 -40.54
C ALA A 631 -13.71 -4.17 -40.64
N ALA A 632 -13.69 -2.85 -40.75
CA ALA A 632 -14.92 -2.06 -40.81
C ALA A 632 -15.82 -2.57 -41.94
N SER A 633 -17.03 -3.02 -41.59
CA SER A 633 -18.04 -3.33 -42.60
C SER A 633 -18.31 -2.04 -43.40
N LYS A 634 -18.30 -2.10 -44.73
CA LYS A 634 -18.48 -0.92 -45.61
C LYS A 634 -19.83 -0.20 -45.44
N LYS A 635 -20.71 -0.62 -44.51
CA LYS A 635 -21.97 0.04 -44.18
C LYS A 635 -21.84 0.69 -42.81
N GLY A 636 -22.00 2.02 -42.80
CA GLY A 636 -21.45 2.90 -41.79
C GLY A 636 -22.00 2.74 -40.37
N SER A 637 -21.11 2.88 -39.40
CA SER A 637 -21.35 3.58 -38.14
C SER A 637 -20.01 4.20 -37.70
N GLY A 638 -20.04 5.46 -37.26
CA GLY A 638 -18.86 6.28 -37.01
C GLY A 638 -18.08 5.84 -35.77
N PHE A 639 -16.75 5.92 -35.87
CA PHE A 639 -15.77 5.53 -34.86
C PHE A 639 -15.95 6.20 -33.47
N ILE A 640 -16.64 7.34 -33.42
CA ILE A 640 -17.06 8.02 -32.19
C ILE A 640 -17.80 7.05 -31.25
N HIS A 641 -18.49 6.05 -31.78
CA HIS A 641 -19.32 5.11 -31.02
C HIS A 641 -18.55 4.09 -30.15
N ILE A 642 -17.29 3.76 -30.44
CA ILE A 642 -16.61 2.63 -29.75
C ILE A 642 -15.77 3.10 -28.55
N MET A 643 -15.12 4.27 -28.63
CA MET A 643 -14.50 4.88 -27.45
C MET A 643 -15.53 5.59 -26.56
N GLN A 644 -16.68 6.03 -27.10
CA GLN A 644 -17.80 6.60 -26.32
C GLN A 644 -18.86 5.57 -25.88
N GLY A 645 -18.62 4.27 -26.08
CA GLY A 645 -19.49 3.23 -25.55
C GLY A 645 -20.96 3.25 -26.00
N ARG A 646 -21.25 3.56 -27.27
CA ARG A 646 -22.60 3.45 -27.84
C ARG A 646 -22.59 2.48 -29.01
N SER A 647 -22.82 1.20 -28.72
CA SER A 647 -22.99 0.13 -29.72
C SER A 647 -24.22 0.34 -30.61
#